data_AF-A0A3Q7RKV0-F1
#
_entry.id   AF-A0A3Q7RKV0-F1
#
_cell.length_a   1.000
_cell.length_b   1.000
_cell.length_c   1.000
_cell.angle_alpha   90.00
_cell.angle_beta   90.00
_cell.angle_gamma   90.00
#
_symmetry.space_group_name_H-M   'P 1'
#
loop_
_entity.id
_entity.type
_entity.pdbx_description
1 polymer ?
#
loop_
_entity_poly.entity_id
_entity_poly.type
_entity_poly.pdbx_seq_one_letter_code
_entity_poly.pdbx_strand_id
1 'polypeptide(L)'
;MSKGQVILILTKLYDFNLGSVTESSLWRSTDYGTTYEKLNDKVGLKTVLSYLYVNPTNKRKIMLLSDPEMESSILISSDEGATYQKYRLTFYIQSLLFHPRQEDWVLAYSLDQKLYSSMDFGRRWQLMHERITPNRFYWSVAGLDKEADLVHMEVRTADGYAHYLTCRIQECAETTRSGPFARSIDISSLVVQDEYIFIQVTTGGRASYYVSYRREAFAQIKLPKYSLPKDMHIISTDENQVFAAVQEWNQNDTYNLYISDTRGIYFTLAMENIKSSRGLMGNIIIELYEVAGIRGIFLANKKVDDQVKTYITYNKGRDWRLLQAPDVDLRGSPVHCLLPFCSLHLHLQISENPYSSGRISSKETAPGLVVATGNIGPELSYTDIGVFISSDGGNTWRQIFDEEYNVWFLDWGGALVAMKHTPLPVRHLWVSFDEGHSWDKYGFTSVPLFVDGALVEAGVETQIMTVFGHFSLRSEWQLVKVDYKSIFSRRCTKEDYQTWHLLNQGEPCVMGERKIFKKRKPGAQCALGRDSSGTVVSEPCVCADWDFECDYGYERHGESQCVPAFWYNPASPSKDCSLGQSYLNSTGYRRIVSNNCTDGLREKYTAKAQMCPGKAPRGLHVVTTDGRLVAEQGHNATFIILMEEGDLQRTNIQLDFGDGIAVSYANFSPIEDGIRHVYKSAGIFQVTAYAENNLGSDTAVLFLHVVCPVEHVHLRVPFVAIRNKEVNVSAVVWPSQLGTLTYFWWFGNSTKPLITLDSSISFTFLAEGTNTITVQVAAGNALIQDTKDIAVHEYFQSQLLSFSPNLDYHNPDIPEWRQDIGNVIKRALVKVTGVPEDQILVAVFPGLPTSAELFILPPKNLTERRKGNEEDLEQIVEMLFNALNQNLVQFELKPGVQVIVYVTQLTLAPLVDSSAGHSSSAMLMLLSVVFVGLAVFLIYKFKRKIPWINIYAQVQHDKEQEMIGSVSQSENAPKITLSDFTEPEELLDKELDTRVIGGIATIANSESTKEIPNCTSV
;
A
#
# COMPACT_ATOMS: atom_id res chain seq x y z
N MET A 1 41.63 6.60 26.69
CA MET A 1 41.94 6.95 25.29
C MET A 1 42.34 8.41 25.20
N SER A 2 43.45 8.74 24.54
CA SER A 2 43.67 10.09 24.01
C SER A 2 42.77 10.25 22.78
N LYS A 3 41.89 11.27 22.77
CA LYS A 3 41.09 11.60 21.59
C LYS A 3 41.99 12.32 20.57
N GLY A 4 41.83 12.00 19.30
CA GLY A 4 42.59 12.61 18.20
C GLY A 4 42.33 14.11 18.06
N GLN A 5 43.34 14.87 17.65
CA GLN A 5 43.27 16.32 17.38
C GLN A 5 43.00 16.61 15.90
N VAL A 6 42.33 15.66 15.23
CA VAL A 6 42.32 15.52 13.77
C VAL A 6 41.02 16.04 13.18
N ILE A 7 41.14 16.85 12.13
CA ILE A 7 40.01 17.32 11.31
C ILE A 7 40.28 16.89 9.87
N LEU A 8 39.25 16.38 9.19
CA LEU A 8 39.29 15.98 7.79
C LEU A 8 38.24 16.77 7.00
N ILE A 9 38.61 17.26 5.82
CA ILE A 9 37.72 18.01 4.92
C ILE A 9 37.81 17.40 3.53
N LEU A 10 36.66 17.07 2.94
CA LEU A 10 36.53 16.70 1.54
C LEU A 10 35.90 17.88 0.78
N THR A 11 36.71 18.65 0.06
CA THR A 11 36.22 19.64 -0.91
C THR A 11 35.94 18.94 -2.23
N LYS A 12 34.75 19.11 -2.81
CA LYS A 12 34.35 18.50 -4.09
C LYS A 12 33.63 19.48 -5.01
N LEU A 13 33.84 19.34 -6.31
CA LEU A 13 33.12 20.05 -7.37
C LEU A 13 32.12 19.07 -7.99
N TYR A 14 30.84 19.35 -7.84
CA TYR A 14 29.75 18.54 -8.37
C TYR A 14 29.14 19.20 -9.60
N ASP A 15 29.05 18.48 -10.72
CA ASP A 15 28.41 18.96 -11.94
C ASP A 15 26.98 18.45 -12.02
N PHE A 16 26.02 19.37 -11.84
CA PHE A 16 24.59 19.06 -11.86
C PHE A 16 24.08 18.57 -13.24
N ASN A 17 24.82 18.79 -14.32
CA ASN A 17 24.48 18.27 -15.65
C ASN A 17 24.95 16.81 -15.84
N LEU A 18 26.03 16.42 -15.16
CA LEU A 18 26.61 15.07 -15.23
C LEU A 18 26.15 14.17 -14.07
N GLY A 19 25.60 14.74 -13.00
CA GLY A 19 25.16 14.00 -11.81
C GLY A 19 26.31 13.45 -10.95
N SER A 20 27.54 13.90 -11.19
CA SER A 20 28.77 13.32 -10.64
C SER A 20 29.75 14.38 -10.15
N VAL A 21 30.74 13.94 -9.36
CA VAL A 21 31.87 14.76 -8.93
C VAL A 21 32.93 14.75 -10.03
N THR A 22 33.32 15.93 -10.50
CA THR A 22 34.36 16.10 -11.53
C THR A 22 35.74 16.29 -10.92
N GLU A 23 35.84 17.05 -9.82
CA GLU A 23 37.08 17.27 -9.08
C GLU A 23 36.88 17.11 -7.57
N SER A 24 37.94 16.68 -6.87
CA SER A 24 37.92 16.56 -5.41
C SER A 24 39.29 16.81 -4.80
N SER A 25 39.32 17.21 -3.53
CA SER A 25 40.54 17.29 -2.73
C SER A 25 40.27 16.96 -1.27
N LEU A 26 41.15 16.14 -0.69
CA LEU A 26 41.09 15.71 0.70
C LEU A 26 42.13 16.50 1.49
N TRP A 27 41.73 17.05 2.62
CA TRP A 27 42.58 17.85 3.50
C TRP A 27 42.55 17.29 4.92
N ARG A 28 43.69 17.32 5.61
CA ARG A 28 43.83 16.81 6.98
C ARG A 28 44.60 17.78 7.87
N SER A 29 44.02 18.13 9.01
CA SER A 29 44.70 18.79 10.12
C SER A 29 44.97 17.78 11.24
N THR A 30 46.02 18.00 12.01
CA THR A 30 46.31 17.29 13.28
C THR A 30 46.47 18.24 14.47
N ASP A 31 46.02 19.50 14.32
CA ASP A 31 46.27 20.60 15.25
C ASP A 31 44.99 21.40 15.57
N TYR A 32 43.83 20.73 15.50
CA TYR A 32 42.49 21.34 15.54
C TYR A 32 42.31 22.47 14.52
N GLY A 33 42.73 22.27 13.27
CA GLY A 33 42.45 23.16 12.16
C GLY A 33 43.26 24.45 12.08
N THR A 34 44.47 24.52 12.64
CA THR A 34 45.40 25.64 12.36
C THR A 34 46.21 25.43 11.08
N THR A 35 46.51 24.18 10.71
CA THR A 35 47.20 23.83 9.47
C THR A 35 46.53 22.61 8.82
N TYR A 36 46.42 22.61 7.49
CA TYR A 36 45.81 21.53 6.71
C TYR A 36 46.79 21.03 5.63
N GLU A 37 47.13 19.75 5.70
CA GLU A 37 47.89 19.03 4.67
C GLU A 37 46.92 18.55 3.57
N LYS A 38 47.22 18.82 2.30
CA LYS A 38 46.48 18.24 1.16
C LYS A 38 46.93 16.80 0.92
N LEU A 39 46.00 15.86 0.95
CA LEU A 39 46.28 14.41 0.95
C LEU A 39 46.07 13.70 -0.39
N ASN A 40 45.75 14.41 -1.48
CA ASN A 40 45.46 13.82 -2.79
C ASN A 40 46.52 12.79 -3.26
N ASP A 41 47.80 13.01 -2.97
CA ASP A 41 48.87 12.07 -3.32
C ASP A 41 48.77 10.73 -2.57
N LYS A 42 48.26 10.73 -1.33
CA LYS A 42 48.09 9.54 -0.47
C LYS A 42 46.84 8.72 -0.80
N VAL A 43 45.86 9.31 -1.49
CA VAL A 43 44.67 8.63 -2.05
C VAL A 43 44.75 8.38 -3.57
N GLY A 44 45.81 8.88 -4.20
CA GLY A 44 46.08 8.76 -5.63
C GLY A 44 45.53 9.96 -6.43
N LEU A 45 46.42 10.64 -7.15
CA LEU A 45 46.15 11.89 -7.91
C LEU A 45 45.00 11.84 -8.93
N LYS A 46 44.55 10.65 -9.36
CA LYS A 46 43.42 10.47 -10.29
C LYS A 46 42.14 9.95 -9.62
N THR A 47 42.17 9.66 -8.32
CA THR A 47 40.97 9.21 -7.59
C THR A 47 40.09 10.41 -7.30
N VAL A 48 38.95 10.53 -7.97
CA VAL A 48 37.91 11.50 -7.60
C VAL A 48 37.08 10.93 -6.44
N LEU A 49 36.87 11.71 -5.38
CA LEU A 49 36.21 11.30 -4.14
C LEU A 49 34.82 11.93 -4.00
N SER A 50 33.82 11.09 -3.76
CA SER A 50 32.41 11.47 -3.71
C SER A 50 31.89 11.67 -2.28
N TYR A 51 32.29 10.80 -1.34
CA TYR A 51 31.85 10.82 0.06
C TYR A 51 32.98 10.48 1.04
N LEU A 52 32.86 11.01 2.26
CA LEU A 52 33.70 10.70 3.42
C LEU A 52 32.80 10.25 4.58
N TYR A 53 33.08 9.08 5.13
CA TYR A 53 32.41 8.51 6.29
C TYR A 53 33.40 8.30 7.44
N VAL A 54 33.00 8.71 8.63
CA VAL A 54 33.69 8.41 9.89
C VAL A 54 32.90 7.35 10.62
N ASN A 55 33.57 6.31 11.09
CA ASN A 55 32.93 5.22 11.84
C ASN A 55 32.35 5.75 13.18
N PRO A 56 31.06 5.49 13.49
CA PRO A 56 30.39 6.08 14.65
C PRO A 56 30.93 5.52 15.98
N THR A 57 31.31 4.24 16.02
CA THR A 57 31.81 3.56 17.22
C THR A 57 33.30 3.86 17.45
N ASN A 58 34.10 3.89 16.38
CA ASN A 58 35.55 4.12 16.44
C ASN A 58 36.01 5.16 15.41
N LYS A 59 36.02 6.43 15.82
CA LYS A 59 36.37 7.60 14.99
C LYS A 59 37.77 7.57 14.34
N ARG A 60 38.62 6.57 14.63
CA ARG A 60 39.91 6.34 13.93
C ARG A 60 39.75 5.68 12.57
N LYS A 61 38.67 4.92 12.38
CA LYS A 61 38.35 4.26 11.11
C LYS A 61 37.58 5.21 10.22
N ILE A 62 38.15 5.51 9.06
CA ILE A 62 37.62 6.44 8.06
C ILE A 62 37.53 5.72 6.73
N MET A 63 36.43 5.97 6.02
CA MET A 63 36.09 5.34 4.76
C MET A 63 35.77 6.43 3.73
N LEU A 64 36.45 6.39 2.59
CA LEU A 64 36.19 7.29 1.47
C LEU A 64 35.65 6.47 0.30
N LEU A 65 34.63 6.99 -0.39
CA LEU A 65 34.15 6.45 -1.65
C LEU A 65 34.68 7.31 -2.80
N SER A 66 35.08 6.67 -3.90
CA SER A 66 35.32 7.38 -5.16
C SER A 66 34.03 7.65 -5.93
N ASP A 67 34.09 8.49 -6.95
CA ASP A 67 32.97 8.73 -7.85
C ASP A 67 32.78 7.53 -8.80
N PRO A 68 31.55 6.95 -8.90
CA PRO A 68 31.30 5.71 -9.63
C PRO A 68 31.55 5.82 -11.15
N GLU A 69 31.38 7.00 -11.75
CA GLU A 69 31.62 7.23 -13.18
C GLU A 69 33.11 7.17 -13.54
N MET A 70 34.00 7.37 -12.56
CA MET A 70 35.46 7.41 -12.75
C MET A 70 36.15 6.10 -12.36
N GLU A 71 35.87 5.58 -11.16
CA GLU A 71 36.33 4.25 -10.68
C GLU A 71 35.48 3.84 -9.48
N SER A 72 34.86 2.64 -9.48
CA SER A 72 34.21 2.13 -8.26
C SER A 72 35.24 1.57 -7.28
N SER A 73 35.54 2.32 -6.23
CA SER A 73 36.52 1.95 -5.22
C SER A 73 36.24 2.55 -3.85
N ILE A 74 36.81 1.91 -2.83
CA ILE A 74 36.70 2.29 -1.43
C ILE A 74 38.10 2.43 -0.85
N LEU A 75 38.36 3.53 -0.12
CA LEU A 75 39.65 3.80 0.51
C LEU A 75 39.47 3.83 2.02
N ILE A 76 40.18 2.93 2.70
CA ILE A 76 40.05 2.70 4.15
C ILE A 76 41.30 3.18 4.87
N SER A 77 41.10 4.00 5.91
CA SER A 77 42.10 4.34 6.92
C SER A 77 41.68 3.73 8.26
N SER A 78 42.65 3.37 9.09
CA SER A 78 42.45 2.96 10.50
C SER A 78 43.31 3.78 11.48
N ASP A 79 43.88 4.88 11.00
CA ASP A 79 44.92 5.68 11.66
C ASP A 79 44.60 7.18 11.65
N GLU A 80 43.32 7.52 11.79
CA GLU A 80 42.83 8.91 11.78
C GLU A 80 43.19 9.63 10.46
N GLY A 81 43.12 8.93 9.32
CA GLY A 81 43.34 9.47 7.97
C GLY A 81 44.79 9.71 7.58
N ALA A 82 45.77 9.10 8.26
CA ALA A 82 47.18 9.28 7.94
C ALA A 82 47.63 8.41 6.74
N THR A 83 47.11 7.19 6.62
CA THR A 83 47.35 6.29 5.49
C THR A 83 46.03 5.68 4.99
N TYR A 84 45.96 5.38 3.69
CA TYR A 84 44.78 4.82 3.03
C TYR A 84 45.11 3.56 2.24
N GLN A 85 44.28 2.53 2.37
CA GLN A 85 44.32 1.30 1.60
C GLN A 85 43.15 1.30 0.62
N LYS A 86 43.43 1.24 -0.70
CA LYS A 86 42.43 1.27 -1.76
C LYS A 86 42.01 -0.14 -2.17
N TYR A 87 40.72 -0.42 -2.12
CA TYR A 87 40.10 -1.67 -2.57
C TYR A 87 39.14 -1.35 -3.73
N ARG A 88 39.07 -2.23 -4.73
CA ARG A 88 38.13 -2.09 -5.85
C ARG A 88 36.81 -2.79 -5.53
N LEU A 89 35.72 -2.21 -6.00
CA LEU A 89 34.37 -2.75 -5.85
C LEU A 89 33.90 -3.34 -7.18
N THR A 90 33.07 -4.38 -7.11
CA THR A 90 32.41 -5.02 -8.27
C THR A 90 30.98 -4.52 -8.48
N PHE A 91 30.55 -3.53 -7.69
CA PHE A 91 29.23 -2.92 -7.69
C PHE A 91 29.36 -1.43 -7.30
N TYR A 92 28.26 -0.69 -7.33
CA TYR A 92 28.23 0.74 -6.98
C TYR A 92 27.45 0.95 -5.68
N ILE A 93 28.06 1.63 -4.70
CA ILE A 93 27.46 1.92 -3.39
C ILE A 93 26.66 3.22 -3.50
N GLN A 94 25.36 3.16 -3.17
CA GLN A 94 24.48 4.33 -3.07
C GLN A 94 24.37 4.84 -1.64
N SER A 95 24.31 3.95 -0.65
CA SER A 95 24.31 4.31 0.77
C SER A 95 24.97 3.24 1.66
N LEU A 96 25.41 3.66 2.85
CA LEU A 96 26.09 2.83 3.84
C LEU A 96 25.39 2.92 5.20
N LEU A 97 25.28 1.79 5.89
CA LEU A 97 24.75 1.71 7.25
C LEU A 97 25.74 0.96 8.16
N PHE A 98 26.48 1.71 8.99
CA PHE A 98 27.41 1.15 9.97
C PHE A 98 26.65 0.52 11.16
N HIS A 99 27.15 -0.59 11.69
CA HIS A 99 26.55 -1.22 12.87
C HIS A 99 26.77 -0.36 14.12
N PRO A 100 25.76 -0.07 14.96
CA PRO A 100 25.87 0.91 16.04
C PRO A 100 26.93 0.58 17.11
N ARG A 101 27.20 -0.72 17.33
CA ARG A 101 28.17 -1.19 18.36
C ARG A 101 29.39 -1.97 17.84
N GLN A 102 29.49 -2.27 16.54
CA GLN A 102 30.51 -3.20 16.00
C GLN A 102 31.35 -2.49 14.95
N GLU A 103 32.60 -2.18 15.29
CA GLU A 103 33.42 -1.22 14.54
C GLU A 103 33.97 -1.71 13.20
N ASP A 104 33.73 -2.96 12.79
CA ASP A 104 34.07 -3.49 11.46
C ASP A 104 32.82 -3.86 10.62
N TRP A 105 31.62 -3.74 11.17
CA TRP A 105 30.39 -4.19 10.51
C TRP A 105 29.66 -3.05 9.81
N VAL A 106 29.36 -3.24 8.52
CA VAL A 106 28.72 -2.24 7.66
C VAL A 106 27.88 -2.93 6.57
N LEU A 107 26.71 -2.38 6.29
CA LEU A 107 25.91 -2.73 5.11
C LEU A 107 26.10 -1.67 4.02
N ALA A 108 26.08 -2.09 2.77
CA ALA A 108 26.06 -1.23 1.60
C ALA A 108 24.83 -1.55 0.73
N TYR A 109 24.01 -0.54 0.47
CA TYR A 109 22.92 -0.63 -0.49
C TYR A 109 23.39 -0.07 -1.85
N SER A 110 23.09 -0.80 -2.93
CA SER A 110 23.60 -0.53 -4.27
C SER A 110 22.56 0.05 -5.23
N LEU A 111 23.04 0.70 -6.30
CA LEU A 111 22.19 1.27 -7.36
C LEU A 111 21.30 0.22 -8.05
N ASP A 112 21.74 -1.04 -8.13
CA ASP A 112 20.97 -2.18 -8.63
C ASP A 112 20.03 -2.83 -7.58
N GLN A 113 19.72 -2.09 -6.50
CA GLN A 113 18.74 -2.43 -5.47
C GLN A 113 19.11 -3.68 -4.65
N LYS A 114 20.41 -3.91 -4.43
CA LYS A 114 20.92 -5.04 -3.65
C LYS A 114 21.53 -4.57 -2.34
N LEU A 115 21.53 -5.45 -1.35
CA LEU A 115 22.12 -5.21 -0.04
C LEU A 115 23.32 -6.13 0.14
N TYR A 116 24.49 -5.52 0.30
CA TYR A 116 25.76 -6.18 0.60
C TYR A 116 26.14 -5.95 2.05
N SER A 117 26.86 -6.89 2.64
CA SER A 117 27.42 -6.81 3.99
C SER A 117 28.93 -6.97 3.99
N SER A 118 29.56 -6.34 4.98
CA SER A 118 30.98 -6.48 5.30
C SER A 118 31.12 -6.67 6.79
N MET A 119 31.94 -7.64 7.22
CA MET A 119 32.40 -7.80 8.60
C MET A 119 33.85 -7.33 8.83
N ASP A 120 34.50 -6.72 7.82
CA ASP A 120 35.91 -6.31 7.86
C ASP A 120 36.15 -4.83 7.46
N PHE A 121 35.16 -3.97 7.73
CA PHE A 121 35.12 -2.53 7.43
C PHE A 121 35.25 -2.18 5.94
N GLY A 122 34.70 -3.02 5.05
CA GLY A 122 34.50 -2.75 3.63
C GLY A 122 35.60 -3.28 2.71
N ARG A 123 36.48 -4.17 3.21
CA ARG A 123 37.55 -4.79 2.42
C ARG A 123 37.04 -6.00 1.62
N ARG A 124 36.01 -6.68 2.13
CA ARG A 124 35.30 -7.80 1.49
C ARG A 124 33.80 -7.62 1.64
N TRP A 125 33.07 -7.87 0.57
CA TRP A 125 31.62 -7.73 0.51
C TRP A 125 30.94 -9.06 0.16
N GLN A 126 29.90 -9.40 0.90
CA GLN A 126 29.02 -10.55 0.64
C GLN A 126 27.63 -10.01 0.25
N LEU A 127 27.03 -10.55 -0.81
CA LEU A 127 25.63 -10.25 -1.15
C LEU A 127 24.73 -10.90 -0.10
N MET A 128 23.85 -10.13 0.54
CA MET A 128 22.80 -10.67 1.42
C MET A 128 21.53 -10.97 0.64
N HIS A 129 21.00 -9.98 -0.08
CA HIS A 129 19.73 -10.10 -0.79
C HIS A 129 19.60 -9.07 -1.92
N GLU A 130 18.75 -9.37 -2.90
CA GLU A 130 18.42 -8.48 -4.03
C GLU A 130 17.02 -7.85 -3.88
N ARG A 131 16.69 -6.83 -4.68
CA ARG A 131 15.37 -6.16 -4.73
C ARG A 131 14.92 -5.56 -3.39
N ILE A 132 15.86 -5.04 -2.62
CA ILE A 132 15.59 -4.33 -1.37
C ILE A 132 14.91 -2.99 -1.66
N THR A 133 13.97 -2.56 -0.82
CA THR A 133 13.39 -1.21 -0.92
C THR A 133 14.38 -0.16 -0.39
N PRO A 134 14.62 0.96 -1.12
CA PRO A 134 15.56 2.00 -0.69
C PRO A 134 15.33 2.45 0.77
N ASN A 135 16.41 2.51 1.55
CA ASN A 135 16.42 2.94 2.96
C ASN A 135 15.53 2.12 3.93
N ARG A 136 14.97 0.98 3.51
CA ARG A 136 14.12 0.08 4.34
C ARG A 136 14.90 -1.16 4.80
N PHE A 137 16.07 -0.93 5.37
CA PHE A 137 16.92 -1.96 5.96
C PHE A 137 17.58 -1.45 7.25
N TYR A 138 17.58 -2.28 8.29
CA TYR A 138 17.91 -1.88 9.66
C TYR A 138 18.75 -2.97 10.35
N TRP A 139 19.69 -2.54 11.18
CA TRP A 139 20.43 -3.44 12.08
C TRP A 139 19.57 -3.90 13.26
N SER A 140 19.91 -5.06 13.82
CA SER A 140 19.40 -5.52 15.11
C SER A 140 19.61 -4.48 16.23
N VAL A 141 18.69 -4.42 17.19
CA VAL A 141 18.79 -3.57 18.38
C VAL A 141 19.30 -4.41 19.55
N ALA A 142 20.59 -4.24 19.83
CA ALA A 142 21.35 -5.09 20.76
C ALA A 142 20.84 -5.04 22.22
N GLY A 143 20.08 -6.06 22.60
CA GLY A 143 19.39 -6.21 23.89
C GLY A 143 17.91 -6.59 23.74
N LEU A 144 17.34 -6.45 22.55
CA LEU A 144 15.97 -6.85 22.19
C LEU A 144 15.99 -8.03 21.21
N ASP A 145 16.72 -7.86 20.10
CA ASP A 145 16.90 -8.90 19.10
C ASP A 145 17.87 -9.97 19.60
N LYS A 146 17.59 -11.23 19.25
CA LYS A 146 18.31 -12.41 19.75
C LYS A 146 19.76 -12.47 19.24
N GLU A 147 19.97 -12.23 17.95
CA GLU A 147 21.26 -12.29 17.29
C GLU A 147 21.72 -10.90 16.81
N ALA A 148 22.96 -10.51 17.13
CA ALA A 148 23.48 -9.19 16.81
C ALA A 148 23.77 -8.99 15.30
N ASP A 149 23.97 -10.06 14.55
CA ASP A 149 24.22 -10.06 13.11
C ASP A 149 22.93 -10.23 12.27
N LEU A 150 21.76 -10.11 12.90
CA LEU A 150 20.46 -10.04 12.26
C LEU A 150 20.24 -8.67 11.61
N VAL A 151 19.66 -8.70 10.41
CA VAL A 151 19.26 -7.53 9.63
C VAL A 151 17.78 -7.64 9.30
N HIS A 152 17.03 -6.58 9.59
CA HIS A 152 15.62 -6.39 9.21
C HIS A 152 15.59 -5.70 7.84
N MET A 153 14.78 -6.17 6.90
CA MET A 153 14.74 -5.61 5.54
C MET A 153 13.37 -5.76 4.87
N GLU A 154 13.00 -4.76 4.07
CA GLU A 154 11.87 -4.82 3.16
C GLU A 154 12.33 -5.27 1.77
N VAL A 155 11.70 -6.32 1.25
CA VAL A 155 12.11 -7.05 0.04
C VAL A 155 10.95 -7.11 -0.95
N ARG A 156 11.20 -6.77 -2.22
CA ARG A 156 10.19 -6.83 -3.29
C ARG A 156 10.32 -8.12 -4.12
N THR A 157 9.20 -8.82 -4.32
CA THR A 157 9.12 -10.07 -5.09
C THR A 157 9.17 -9.83 -6.60
N ALA A 158 8.99 -10.87 -7.42
CA ALA A 158 8.84 -10.71 -8.87
C ALA A 158 7.50 -10.05 -9.24
N ASP A 159 6.48 -10.28 -8.42
CA ASP A 159 5.09 -9.91 -8.66
C ASP A 159 4.73 -8.52 -8.11
N GLY A 160 5.75 -7.77 -7.65
CA GLY A 160 5.63 -6.38 -7.19
C GLY A 160 5.35 -6.20 -5.69
N TYR A 161 4.93 -7.25 -4.98
CA TYR A 161 4.63 -7.19 -3.55
C TYR A 161 5.89 -6.99 -2.69
N ALA A 162 5.79 -6.17 -1.64
CA ALA A 162 6.82 -6.06 -0.61
C ALA A 162 6.54 -7.02 0.56
N HIS A 163 7.61 -7.53 1.18
CA HIS A 163 7.56 -8.38 2.37
C HIS A 163 8.64 -7.97 3.37
N TYR A 164 8.31 -8.04 4.66
CA TYR A 164 9.28 -7.90 5.74
C TYR A 164 10.02 -9.22 5.96
N LEU A 165 11.33 -9.22 5.78
CA LEU A 165 12.22 -10.35 6.07
C LEU A 165 13.26 -9.98 7.13
N THR A 166 13.69 -10.99 7.87
CA THR A 166 14.81 -10.93 8.81
C THR A 166 15.77 -12.07 8.50
N CYS A 167 17.04 -11.76 8.27
CA CYS A 167 18.07 -12.78 8.09
C CYS A 167 19.37 -12.40 8.81
N ARG A 168 20.20 -13.39 9.13
CA ARG A 168 21.56 -13.18 9.63
C ARG A 168 22.52 -13.03 8.45
N ILE A 169 23.51 -12.15 8.58
CA ILE A 169 24.47 -11.81 7.51
C ILE A 169 25.01 -13.03 6.76
N GLN A 170 25.42 -14.08 7.49
CA GLN A 170 26.13 -15.23 6.91
C GLN A 170 25.20 -16.28 6.28
N GLU A 171 23.92 -16.30 6.67
CA GLU A 171 22.96 -17.40 6.42
C GLU A 171 21.80 -16.98 5.50
N CYS A 172 21.76 -15.71 5.08
CA CYS A 172 20.62 -15.09 4.38
C CYS A 172 20.14 -15.80 3.10
N ALA A 173 21.05 -16.52 2.41
CA ALA A 173 20.75 -17.23 1.17
C ALA A 173 19.88 -18.50 1.37
N GLU A 174 19.84 -19.07 2.58
CA GLU A 174 19.03 -20.27 2.88
C GLU A 174 17.67 -19.91 3.54
N THR A 175 17.55 -18.70 4.13
CA THR A 175 16.35 -18.24 4.82
C THR A 175 15.23 -17.78 3.86
N THR A 176 14.66 -18.71 3.08
CA THR A 176 13.51 -18.43 2.20
C THR A 176 12.23 -19.17 2.63
N ARG A 177 11.27 -18.43 3.21
CA ARG A 177 9.85 -18.34 2.74
C ARG A 177 8.88 -17.67 3.73
N SER A 178 9.15 -17.70 5.04
CA SER A 178 8.31 -17.07 6.06
C SER A 178 9.05 -15.95 6.78
N GLY A 179 8.70 -14.70 6.50
CA GLY A 179 9.11 -13.56 7.32
C GLY A 179 8.34 -13.49 8.65
N PRO A 180 8.69 -12.56 9.57
CA PRO A 180 7.98 -12.38 10.84
C PRO A 180 6.52 -11.90 10.68
N PHE A 181 6.11 -11.55 9.46
CA PHE A 181 4.74 -11.24 9.08
C PHE A 181 4.38 -11.99 7.79
N ALA A 182 3.25 -12.70 7.80
CA ALA A 182 2.93 -13.71 6.78
C ALA A 182 2.28 -13.15 5.49
N ARG A 183 1.82 -11.89 5.49
CA ARG A 183 1.19 -11.23 4.33
C ARG A 183 2.20 -10.34 3.60
N SER A 184 1.87 -9.94 2.39
CA SER A 184 2.49 -8.77 1.76
C SER A 184 2.21 -7.52 2.59
N ILE A 185 3.16 -6.58 2.54
CA ILE A 185 3.06 -5.24 3.12
C ILE A 185 3.13 -4.20 2.00
N ASP A 186 2.71 -2.98 2.31
CA ASP A 186 2.77 -1.86 1.37
C ASP A 186 4.24 -1.45 1.17
N ILE A 187 4.60 -1.00 -0.05
CA ILE A 187 5.98 -0.66 -0.39
C ILE A 187 6.43 0.57 0.41
N SER A 188 7.66 0.55 0.92
CA SER A 188 8.23 1.57 1.78
C SER A 188 7.51 1.76 3.12
N SER A 189 6.91 0.71 3.68
CA SER A 189 6.18 0.78 4.96
C SER A 189 6.97 0.28 6.18
N LEU A 190 8.05 -0.49 6.00
CA LEU A 190 8.81 -1.03 7.15
C LEU A 190 9.54 0.07 7.92
N VAL A 191 9.28 0.18 9.22
CA VAL A 191 10.05 1.02 10.16
C VAL A 191 10.49 0.15 11.34
N VAL A 192 11.79 0.15 11.67
CA VAL A 192 12.34 -0.48 12.88
C VAL A 192 12.99 0.62 13.71
N GLN A 193 12.47 0.88 14.91
CA GLN A 193 12.95 1.95 15.78
C GLN A 193 12.75 1.57 17.25
N ASP A 194 13.84 1.60 18.03
CA ASP A 194 13.87 1.24 19.45
C ASP A 194 13.21 -0.12 19.75
N GLU A 195 12.26 -0.14 20.69
CA GLU A 195 11.48 -1.32 21.06
C GLU A 195 10.40 -1.72 20.03
N TYR A 196 10.21 -0.95 18.95
CA TYR A 196 9.08 -1.08 18.03
C TYR A 196 9.49 -1.48 16.60
N ILE A 197 8.58 -2.18 15.92
CA ILE A 197 8.58 -2.37 14.46
C ILE A 197 7.18 -2.03 13.94
N PHE A 198 7.10 -1.23 12.88
CA PHE A 198 5.84 -0.85 12.21
C PHE A 198 5.84 -1.32 10.76
N ILE A 199 4.65 -1.71 10.28
CA ILE A 199 4.36 -2.07 8.89
C ILE A 199 2.94 -1.62 8.51
N GLN A 200 2.69 -1.43 7.22
CA GLN A 200 1.38 -1.09 6.66
C GLN A 200 0.91 -2.19 5.71
N VAL A 201 -0.40 -2.46 5.71
CA VAL A 201 -1.05 -3.41 4.79
C VAL A 201 -2.34 -2.79 4.28
N THR A 202 -2.43 -2.52 2.99
CA THR A 202 -3.68 -2.11 2.35
C THR A 202 -4.46 -3.33 1.89
N THR A 203 -5.77 -3.35 2.19
CA THR A 203 -6.67 -4.43 1.77
C THR A 203 -8.01 -3.81 1.36
N GLY A 204 -8.49 -4.11 0.15
CA GLY A 204 -9.72 -3.53 -0.38
C GLY A 204 -9.71 -1.99 -0.46
N GLY A 205 -8.53 -1.38 -0.67
CA GLY A 205 -8.37 0.07 -0.67
C GLY A 205 -8.28 0.74 0.72
N ARG A 206 -8.32 -0.04 1.81
CA ARG A 206 -8.16 0.47 3.19
C ARG A 206 -6.80 0.08 3.77
N ALA A 207 -5.98 1.06 4.10
CA ALA A 207 -4.74 0.87 4.86
C ALA A 207 -5.03 0.38 6.30
N SER A 208 -4.20 -0.56 6.77
CA SER A 208 -4.15 -1.04 8.15
C SER A 208 -2.71 -1.07 8.63
N TYR A 209 -2.44 -0.40 9.75
CA TYR A 209 -1.11 -0.32 10.35
C TYR A 209 -0.97 -1.35 11.46
N TYR A 210 0.22 -1.94 11.60
CA TYR A 210 0.55 -2.92 12.63
C TYR A 210 1.83 -2.53 13.35
N VAL A 211 1.91 -2.89 14.63
CA VAL A 211 3.08 -2.71 15.50
C VAL A 211 3.51 -4.06 16.08
N SER A 212 4.81 -4.30 16.17
CA SER A 212 5.42 -5.33 17.01
C SER A 212 6.24 -4.61 18.09
N TYR A 213 5.84 -4.79 19.35
CA TYR A 213 6.56 -4.28 20.51
C TYR A 213 7.50 -5.37 21.03
N ARG A 214 8.76 -5.04 21.32
CA ARG A 214 9.81 -5.96 21.83
C ARG A 214 9.97 -7.25 21.02
N ARG A 215 9.68 -7.18 19.71
CA ARG A 215 9.71 -8.30 18.75
C ARG A 215 8.67 -9.41 19.05
N GLU A 216 7.62 -9.09 19.81
CA GLU A 216 6.42 -9.93 19.97
C GLU A 216 5.57 -9.95 18.68
N ALA A 217 4.49 -10.72 18.67
CA ALA A 217 3.60 -10.82 17.50
C ALA A 217 2.98 -9.46 17.11
N PHE A 218 2.81 -9.23 15.80
CA PHE A 218 2.25 -7.98 15.27
C PHE A 218 0.79 -7.79 15.69
N ALA A 219 0.51 -6.71 16.42
CA ALA A 219 -0.83 -6.24 16.75
C ALA A 219 -1.25 -5.12 15.80
N GLN A 220 -2.52 -5.11 15.37
CA GLN A 220 -3.05 -4.02 14.55
C GLN A 220 -3.25 -2.76 15.40
N ILE A 221 -2.72 -1.64 14.94
CA ILE A 221 -2.85 -0.31 15.56
C ILE A 221 -4.32 0.12 15.64
N LYS A 222 -4.67 0.79 16.74
CA LYS A 222 -6.02 1.28 17.06
C LYS A 222 -6.00 2.81 17.19
N LEU A 223 -6.31 3.46 16.08
CA LEU A 223 -6.78 4.85 16.03
C LEU A 223 -8.29 4.92 16.39
N PRO A 224 -8.85 6.09 16.73
CA PRO A 224 -10.30 6.26 16.91
C PRO A 224 -11.10 5.71 15.72
N LYS A 225 -12.21 5.03 15.99
CA LYS A 225 -12.91 4.15 15.02
C LYS A 225 -13.26 4.81 13.67
N TYR A 226 -13.50 6.13 13.67
CA TYR A 226 -13.88 6.91 12.49
C TYR A 226 -12.82 7.93 12.02
N SER A 227 -11.68 8.04 12.70
CA SER A 227 -10.47 8.71 12.17
C SER A 227 -9.88 7.81 11.08
N LEU A 228 -10.40 7.91 9.86
CA LEU A 228 -9.92 7.14 8.71
C LEU A 228 -8.62 7.77 8.17
N PRO A 229 -7.47 7.10 8.28
CA PRO A 229 -6.19 7.64 7.82
C PRO A 229 -6.08 7.58 6.29
N LYS A 230 -5.66 8.68 5.66
CA LYS A 230 -5.02 8.69 4.35
C LYS A 230 -3.59 8.18 4.46
N ASP A 231 -2.87 8.69 5.45
CA ASP A 231 -1.44 8.47 5.68
C ASP A 231 -1.15 8.53 7.19
N MET A 232 -0.09 7.86 7.64
CA MET A 232 0.39 7.83 9.02
C MET A 232 1.91 7.79 9.05
N HIS A 233 2.52 8.72 9.78
CA HIS A 233 3.96 8.81 9.97
C HIS A 233 4.31 8.66 11.45
N ILE A 234 5.30 7.82 11.76
CA ILE A 234 5.90 7.75 13.10
C ILE A 234 6.88 8.93 13.25
N ILE A 235 6.70 9.73 14.30
CA ILE A 235 7.54 10.92 14.56
C ILE A 235 8.67 10.59 15.53
N SER A 236 8.33 9.87 16.61
CA SER A 236 9.24 9.48 17.68
C SER A 236 8.67 8.25 18.41
N THR A 237 9.58 7.42 18.93
CA THR A 237 9.33 6.25 19.79
C THR A 237 9.89 6.44 21.21
N ASP A 238 10.29 7.67 21.55
CA ASP A 238 11.09 7.99 22.71
C ASP A 238 10.35 7.80 24.05
N GLU A 239 11.10 7.29 25.02
CA GLU A 239 10.62 6.95 26.37
C GLU A 239 9.51 5.87 26.44
N ASN A 240 9.53 4.90 25.52
CA ASN A 240 8.54 3.81 25.46
C ASN A 240 7.11 4.29 25.17
N GLN A 241 6.98 5.28 24.28
CA GLN A 241 5.69 5.77 23.78
C GLN A 241 5.85 6.20 22.32
N VAL A 242 4.82 5.96 21.50
CA VAL A 242 4.84 6.27 20.07
C VAL A 242 4.06 7.56 19.81
N PHE A 243 4.73 8.55 19.22
CA PHE A 243 4.10 9.71 18.59
C PHE A 243 3.89 9.44 17.10
N ALA A 244 2.67 9.63 16.63
CA ALA A 244 2.35 9.51 15.21
C ALA A 244 1.59 10.73 14.69
N ALA A 245 1.95 11.21 13.51
CA ALA A 245 1.13 12.13 12.73
C ALA A 245 0.22 11.31 11.81
N VAL A 246 -1.09 11.54 11.86
CA VAL A 246 -2.07 10.91 10.98
C VAL A 246 -2.77 11.99 10.17
N GLN A 247 -2.83 11.85 8.85
CA GLN A 247 -3.70 12.68 8.03
C GLN A 247 -5.05 11.99 7.87
N GLU A 248 -6.12 12.64 8.33
CA GLU A 248 -7.48 12.11 8.15
C GLU A 248 -8.01 12.36 6.73
N TRP A 249 -9.01 11.57 6.33
CA TRP A 249 -9.65 11.63 5.01
C TRP A 249 -10.14 13.03 4.58
N ASN A 250 -10.48 13.91 5.53
CA ASN A 250 -10.96 15.28 5.32
C ASN A 250 -9.84 16.35 5.33
N GLN A 251 -8.59 15.99 5.65
CA GLN A 251 -7.43 16.89 5.71
C GLN A 251 -6.56 16.80 4.46
N ASN A 252 -5.89 17.90 4.08
CA ASN A 252 -4.94 17.96 2.95
C ASN A 252 -3.56 18.51 3.37
N ASP A 253 -3.52 19.67 4.04
CA ASP A 253 -2.27 20.38 4.44
C ASP A 253 -1.95 20.30 5.95
N THR A 254 -2.69 19.45 6.67
CA THR A 254 -2.61 19.28 8.12
C THR A 254 -2.62 17.80 8.51
N TYR A 255 -2.10 17.54 9.71
CA TYR A 255 -2.05 16.22 10.35
C TYR A 255 -2.55 16.34 11.80
N ASN A 256 -3.19 15.28 12.29
CA ASN A 256 -3.53 15.10 13.70
C ASN A 256 -2.40 14.34 14.41
N LEU A 257 -1.95 14.84 15.56
CA LEU A 257 -0.97 14.20 16.43
C LEU A 257 -1.67 13.21 17.36
N TYR A 258 -1.23 11.96 17.30
CA TYR A 258 -1.67 10.85 18.13
C TYR A 258 -0.55 10.31 19.01
N ILE A 259 -0.93 9.84 20.20
CA ILE A 259 -0.01 9.31 21.22
C ILE A 259 -0.50 7.94 21.70
N SER A 260 0.39 6.94 21.68
CA SER A 260 0.07 5.56 22.02
C SER A 260 0.08 5.24 23.53
N ASP A 261 -0.41 4.04 23.87
CA ASP A 261 0.01 3.31 25.06
C ASP A 261 1.47 2.81 24.93
N THR A 262 2.04 2.21 25.98
CA THR A 262 3.43 1.74 25.94
C THR A 262 3.70 0.63 24.93
N ARG A 263 2.69 -0.15 24.50
CA ARG A 263 2.84 -1.16 23.44
C ARG A 263 2.77 -0.59 22.02
N GLY A 264 2.46 0.70 21.85
CA GLY A 264 2.32 1.32 20.52
C GLY A 264 1.02 0.94 19.79
N ILE A 265 0.00 0.46 20.50
CA ILE A 265 -1.23 -0.11 19.92
C ILE A 265 -2.40 0.87 20.01
N TYR A 266 -2.63 1.47 21.18
CA TYR A 266 -3.84 2.23 21.51
C TYR A 266 -3.57 3.74 21.48
N PHE A 267 -3.90 4.38 20.37
CA PHE A 267 -3.61 5.79 20.13
C PHE A 267 -4.77 6.70 20.51
N THR A 268 -4.46 7.78 21.20
CA THR A 268 -5.38 8.86 21.59
C THR A 268 -4.95 10.17 20.92
N LEU A 269 -5.91 11.02 20.59
CA LEU A 269 -5.68 12.33 19.98
C LEU A 269 -5.03 13.27 21.00
N ALA A 270 -3.90 13.88 20.64
CA ALA A 270 -3.16 14.83 21.48
C ALA A 270 -3.20 16.26 20.91
N MET A 271 -3.21 16.42 19.59
CA MET A 271 -3.36 17.73 18.95
C MET A 271 -3.94 17.61 17.55
N GLU A 272 -4.97 18.37 17.22
CA GLU A 272 -5.51 18.43 15.86
C GLU A 272 -4.73 19.42 14.99
N ASN A 273 -4.79 19.24 13.67
CA ASN A 273 -4.46 20.23 12.66
C ASN A 273 -3.05 20.87 12.80
N ILE A 274 -2.04 20.08 13.17
CA ILE A 274 -0.64 20.49 13.08
C ILE A 274 -0.29 20.76 11.61
N LYS A 275 0.47 21.83 11.36
CA LYS A 275 0.93 22.21 10.02
C LYS A 275 1.99 21.22 9.53
N SER A 276 1.82 20.73 8.30
CA SER A 276 2.86 20.01 7.56
C SER A 276 3.46 20.86 6.44
N SER A 277 4.74 20.62 6.13
CA SER A 277 5.44 21.13 4.95
C SER A 277 6.06 19.95 4.17
N ARG A 278 6.57 20.21 2.95
CA ARG A 278 7.40 19.24 2.21
C ARG A 278 8.84 19.74 2.16
N GLY A 279 9.79 18.88 2.52
CA GLY A 279 11.21 19.10 2.29
C GLY A 279 11.59 18.98 0.81
N LEU A 280 12.85 19.29 0.48
CA LEU A 280 13.32 19.38 -0.91
C LEU A 280 13.22 18.06 -1.69
N MET A 281 13.26 16.92 -1.00
CA MET A 281 13.09 15.58 -1.57
C MET A 281 11.63 15.08 -1.56
N GLY A 282 10.65 15.94 -1.31
CA GLY A 282 9.22 15.60 -1.25
C GLY A 282 8.73 15.01 0.08
N ASN A 283 9.66 14.61 0.96
CA ASN A 283 9.43 14.14 2.33
C ASN A 283 8.51 15.10 3.11
N ILE A 284 7.57 14.55 3.89
CA ILE A 284 6.64 15.33 4.70
C ILE A 284 7.28 15.65 6.05
N ILE A 285 7.28 16.93 6.41
CA ILE A 285 7.82 17.45 7.67
C ILE A 285 6.66 18.00 8.50
N ILE A 286 6.51 17.49 9.72
CA ILE A 286 5.50 17.93 10.69
C ILE A 286 6.12 19.03 11.56
N GLU A 287 5.45 20.17 11.72
CA GLU A 287 5.97 21.28 12.54
C GLU A 287 5.74 21.06 14.04
N LEU A 288 6.46 20.07 14.59
CA LEU A 288 6.56 19.69 15.99
C LEU A 288 8.04 19.68 16.41
N TYR A 289 8.37 20.25 17.57
CA TYR A 289 9.73 20.34 18.09
C TYR A 289 9.80 19.96 19.59
N GLU A 290 10.66 18.99 19.95
CA GLU A 290 10.90 18.62 21.36
C GLU A 290 12.00 19.49 21.99
N VAL A 291 11.77 19.98 23.21
CA VAL A 291 12.74 20.82 23.92
C VAL A 291 13.82 19.96 24.58
N ALA A 292 14.90 19.71 23.83
CA ALA A 292 16.06 18.94 24.27
C ALA A 292 16.55 19.32 25.69
N GLY A 293 16.76 18.31 26.53
CA GLY A 293 17.15 18.46 27.94
C GLY A 293 15.99 18.49 28.94
N ILE A 294 14.74 18.70 28.51
CA ILE A 294 13.57 18.67 29.40
C ILE A 294 12.42 17.86 28.76
N ARG A 295 12.36 16.59 29.15
CA ARG A 295 11.36 15.60 28.72
C ARG A 295 9.93 16.09 28.94
N GLY A 296 9.07 15.86 27.94
CA GLY A 296 7.65 16.19 28.01
C GLY A 296 7.27 17.61 27.58
N ILE A 297 8.23 18.45 27.20
CA ILE A 297 7.99 19.80 26.65
C ILE A 297 8.11 19.77 25.12
N PHE A 298 7.02 20.11 24.43
CA PHE A 298 6.96 20.18 22.97
C PHE A 298 6.36 21.51 22.51
N LEU A 299 6.84 22.00 21.37
CA LEU A 299 6.33 23.15 20.62
C LEU A 299 5.69 22.65 19.33
N ALA A 300 4.52 23.17 18.95
CA ALA A 300 3.81 22.76 17.73
C ALA A 300 3.12 23.94 17.04
N ASN A 301 3.13 23.96 15.71
CA ASN A 301 2.40 24.94 14.90
C ASN A 301 1.05 24.35 14.45
N LYS A 302 -0.07 24.85 15.00
CA LYS A 302 -1.43 24.45 14.62
C LYS A 302 -2.01 25.43 13.60
N LYS A 303 -2.73 24.91 12.60
CA LYS A 303 -3.57 25.71 11.69
C LYS A 303 -4.98 25.83 12.27
N VAL A 304 -5.46 27.06 12.45
CA VAL A 304 -6.78 27.41 13.01
C VAL A 304 -7.34 28.57 12.20
N ASP A 305 -8.52 28.39 11.58
CA ASP A 305 -9.18 29.41 10.75
C ASP A 305 -8.25 30.03 9.70
N ASP A 306 -7.58 29.15 8.96
CA ASP A 306 -6.48 29.38 8.01
C ASP A 306 -5.16 29.92 8.61
N GLN A 307 -5.20 30.63 9.74
CA GLN A 307 -4.04 31.16 10.45
C GLN A 307 -3.16 30.05 11.06
N VAL A 308 -1.83 30.22 11.05
CA VAL A 308 -0.88 29.33 11.74
C VAL A 308 -0.45 29.93 13.07
N LYS A 309 -0.58 29.18 14.17
CA LYS A 309 -0.25 29.64 15.52
C LYS A 309 0.57 28.61 16.30
N THR A 310 1.61 29.08 16.99
CA THR A 310 2.49 28.24 17.82
C THR A 310 1.93 28.02 19.22
N TYR A 311 1.92 26.75 19.65
CA TYR A 311 1.53 26.30 20.97
C TYR A 311 2.69 25.56 21.65
N ILE A 312 2.64 25.49 22.99
CA ILE A 312 3.54 24.71 23.84
C ILE A 312 2.75 23.79 24.78
N THR A 313 3.27 22.59 25.03
CA THR A 313 2.82 21.67 26.07
C THR A 313 3.94 21.41 27.08
N TYR A 314 3.60 21.10 28.32
CA TYR A 314 4.53 20.72 29.40
C TYR A 314 4.24 19.32 29.96
N ASN A 315 3.23 18.64 29.42
CA ASN A 315 2.77 17.33 29.86
C ASN A 315 2.57 16.41 28.65
N LYS A 316 3.61 16.35 27.81
CA LYS A 316 3.78 15.39 26.71
C LYS A 316 2.63 15.40 25.69
N GLY A 317 1.88 16.51 25.57
CA GLY A 317 0.81 16.68 24.58
C GLY A 317 -0.62 16.62 25.13
N ARG A 318 -0.83 16.41 26.44
CA ARG A 318 -2.17 16.40 27.06
C ARG A 318 -2.88 17.76 26.98
N ASP A 319 -2.16 18.84 27.30
CA ASP A 319 -2.68 20.22 27.26
C ASP A 319 -1.72 21.13 26.50
N TRP A 320 -2.27 22.05 25.71
CA TRP A 320 -1.53 22.98 24.85
C TRP A 320 -1.96 24.42 25.11
N ARG A 321 -1.00 25.35 25.20
CA ARG A 321 -1.25 26.80 25.34
C ARG A 321 -0.47 27.61 24.32
N LEU A 322 -1.04 28.74 23.88
CA LEU A 322 -0.32 29.72 23.05
C LEU A 322 0.90 30.27 23.81
N LEU A 323 1.92 30.69 23.06
CA LEU A 323 3.08 31.37 23.63
C LEU A 323 2.73 32.82 24.00
N GLN A 324 2.99 33.19 25.25
CA GLN A 324 2.92 34.56 25.71
C GLN A 324 4.00 35.40 25.01
N ALA A 325 3.60 36.56 24.46
CA ALA A 325 4.55 37.50 23.89
C ALA A 325 5.42 38.17 24.97
N PRO A 326 6.68 38.52 24.67
CA PRO A 326 7.51 39.33 25.58
C PRO A 326 6.82 40.64 25.96
N ASP A 327 6.96 41.09 27.21
CA ASP A 327 6.34 42.34 27.68
C ASP A 327 6.96 43.60 27.04
N VAL A 328 8.19 43.51 26.52
CA VAL A 328 8.96 44.61 25.93
C VAL A 328 9.73 44.20 24.66
N ASP A 329 9.93 45.17 23.76
CA ASP A 329 10.77 45.04 22.56
C ASP A 329 12.26 45.27 22.86
N LEU A 330 13.12 45.10 21.84
CA LEU A 330 14.58 45.33 21.95
C LEU A 330 14.99 46.74 22.39
N ARG A 331 14.08 47.72 22.29
CA ARG A 331 14.32 49.12 22.70
C ARG A 331 13.76 49.40 24.12
N GLY A 332 13.18 48.40 24.78
CA GLY A 332 12.51 48.53 26.08
C GLY A 332 11.10 49.14 26.00
N SER A 333 10.51 49.19 24.80
CA SER A 333 9.15 49.70 24.58
C SER A 333 8.12 48.61 24.92
N PRO A 334 6.99 48.91 25.58
CA PRO A 334 6.00 47.91 25.95
C PRO A 334 5.31 47.31 24.72
N VAL A 335 5.15 45.99 24.70
CA VAL A 335 4.51 45.25 23.61
C VAL A 335 3.04 44.99 23.95
N HIS A 336 2.13 45.63 23.21
CA HIS A 336 0.69 45.47 23.42
C HIS A 336 0.13 44.25 22.65
N CYS A 337 0.55 43.06 23.07
CA CYS A 337 0.10 41.78 22.50
C CYS A 337 -0.55 40.90 23.59
N LEU A 338 -1.85 40.60 23.42
CA LEU A 338 -2.67 39.89 24.42
C LEU A 338 -3.33 38.64 23.85
N LEU A 339 -3.23 37.55 24.60
CA LEU A 339 -3.90 36.28 24.31
C LEU A 339 -5.43 36.43 24.37
N PRO A 340 -6.21 35.67 23.57
CA PRO A 340 -5.78 34.72 22.54
C PRO A 340 -5.59 35.35 21.15
N PHE A 341 -5.80 36.67 21.01
CA PHE A 341 -5.83 37.36 19.71
C PHE A 341 -4.44 37.65 19.15
N CYS A 342 -3.45 37.83 20.02
CA CYS A 342 -2.05 38.05 19.66
C CYS A 342 -1.15 37.20 20.57
N SER A 343 -0.10 36.62 20.00
CA SER A 343 0.84 35.71 20.67
C SER A 343 2.24 35.79 20.04
N LEU A 344 3.22 35.13 20.67
CA LEU A 344 4.49 34.83 20.01
C LEU A 344 4.31 33.60 19.09
N HIS A 345 4.88 33.67 17.89
CA HIS A 345 4.84 32.61 16.89
C HIS A 345 6.25 32.30 16.39
N LEU A 346 6.58 31.02 16.27
CA LEU A 346 7.94 30.52 16.01
C LEU A 346 7.98 29.61 14.78
N HIS A 347 9.07 29.74 14.01
CA HIS A 347 9.39 28.86 12.90
C HIS A 347 10.06 27.59 13.41
N LEU A 348 9.29 26.52 13.58
CA LEU A 348 9.74 25.25 14.18
C LEU A 348 10.55 24.35 13.23
N GLN A 349 10.81 24.80 12.01
CA GLN A 349 11.53 24.06 10.98
C GLN A 349 13.01 23.89 11.33
N ILE A 350 13.44 22.63 11.46
CA ILE A 350 14.85 22.25 11.69
C ILE A 350 15.62 22.35 10.35
N SER A 351 16.87 22.79 10.40
CA SER A 351 17.72 22.92 9.20
C SER A 351 18.22 21.55 8.71
N GLU A 352 17.98 21.24 7.43
CA GLU A 352 18.64 20.13 6.72
C GLU A 352 20.17 20.33 6.62
N ASN A 353 20.65 21.58 6.65
CA ASN A 353 22.07 21.92 6.67
C ASN A 353 22.61 21.87 8.12
N PRO A 354 23.52 20.93 8.47
CA PRO A 354 24.05 20.77 9.84
C PRO A 354 25.07 21.84 10.24
N TYR A 355 25.48 22.73 9.32
CA TYR A 355 26.42 23.82 9.57
C TYR A 355 25.73 25.16 9.88
N SER A 356 24.40 25.19 9.87
CA SER A 356 23.54 26.26 10.39
C SER A 356 23.03 25.89 11.79
N SER A 357 22.63 26.87 12.60
CA SER A 357 21.88 26.59 13.84
C SER A 357 20.44 26.13 13.60
N GLY A 358 19.91 26.34 12.39
CA GLY A 358 18.47 26.30 12.11
C GLY A 358 17.69 27.45 12.74
N ARG A 359 16.38 27.49 12.46
CA ARG A 359 15.47 28.53 12.98
C ARG A 359 15.09 28.32 14.44
N ILE A 360 15.12 27.09 14.95
CA ILE A 360 14.93 26.78 16.37
C ILE A 360 16.05 25.84 16.86
N SER A 361 16.57 26.10 18.06
CA SER A 361 17.56 25.23 18.71
C SER A 361 17.51 25.29 20.23
N SER A 362 17.55 24.11 20.84
CA SER A 362 17.87 23.84 22.25
C SER A 362 18.92 22.70 22.32
N LYS A 363 19.51 22.46 23.50
CA LYS A 363 20.53 21.41 23.71
C LYS A 363 20.39 20.81 25.11
N GLU A 364 20.55 19.48 25.23
CA GLU A 364 20.53 18.76 26.51
C GLU A 364 21.53 19.28 27.54
N THR A 365 22.67 19.81 27.05
CA THR A 365 23.74 20.40 27.87
C THR A 365 23.35 21.74 28.50
N ALA A 366 22.30 22.39 27.99
CA ALA A 366 21.86 23.73 28.34
C ALA A 366 20.34 23.75 28.67
N PRO A 367 19.87 22.95 29.65
CA PRO A 367 18.44 22.75 29.89
C PRO A 367 17.73 24.06 30.24
N GLY A 368 16.57 24.27 29.61
CA GLY A 368 15.74 25.46 29.77
C GLY A 368 16.07 26.60 28.79
N LEU A 369 17.21 26.55 28.09
CA LEU A 369 17.53 27.52 27.03
C LEU A 369 16.98 27.05 25.68
N VAL A 370 16.12 27.88 25.08
CA VAL A 370 15.57 27.69 23.73
C VAL A 370 15.72 28.99 22.95
N VAL A 371 16.35 28.93 21.78
CA VAL A 371 16.46 30.07 20.85
C VAL A 371 15.63 29.76 19.61
N ALA A 372 14.81 30.71 19.16
CA ALA A 372 13.93 30.52 18.01
C ALA A 372 13.70 31.80 17.20
N THR A 373 13.63 31.67 15.87
CA THR A 373 13.21 32.72 14.94
C THR A 373 11.69 32.72 14.86
N GLY A 374 11.07 33.90 14.84
CA GLY A 374 9.62 34.03 14.93
C GLY A 374 9.13 35.46 14.71
N ASN A 375 7.86 35.70 15.01
CA ASN A 375 7.24 37.02 15.01
C ASN A 375 6.21 37.13 16.15
N ILE A 376 5.84 38.36 16.50
CA ILE A 376 4.74 38.65 17.44
C ILE A 376 3.55 39.11 16.60
N GLY A 377 2.36 38.53 16.81
CA GLY A 377 1.19 38.90 16.02
C GLY A 377 0.00 37.96 16.21
N PRO A 378 -1.02 38.03 15.32
CA PRO A 378 -2.15 37.12 15.33
C PRO A 378 -1.84 35.74 14.73
N GLU A 379 -0.78 35.64 13.92
CA GLU A 379 -0.34 34.42 13.23
C GLU A 379 1.15 34.45 12.89
N LEU A 380 1.69 33.29 12.51
CA LEU A 380 3.08 33.09 12.07
C LEU A 380 3.31 33.76 10.70
N SER A 381 4.26 34.69 10.64
CA SER A 381 4.64 35.42 9.41
C SER A 381 6.08 35.13 9.00
N TYR A 382 6.35 35.32 7.71
CA TYR A 382 7.70 35.40 7.12
C TYR A 382 8.15 36.86 6.90
N THR A 383 7.28 37.85 7.14
CA THR A 383 7.66 39.26 7.30
C THR A 383 7.92 39.57 8.77
N ASP A 384 8.71 40.62 9.03
CA ASP A 384 8.92 41.19 10.37
C ASP A 384 9.41 40.15 11.40
N ILE A 385 10.31 39.27 10.94
CA ILE A 385 10.91 38.19 11.72
C ILE A 385 12.01 38.70 12.66
N GLY A 386 11.96 38.25 13.91
CA GLY A 386 12.99 38.46 14.92
C GLY A 386 13.47 37.13 15.51
N VAL A 387 14.58 37.18 16.24
CA VAL A 387 15.07 36.04 17.03
C VAL A 387 14.71 36.27 18.50
N PHE A 388 14.18 35.23 19.13
CA PHE A 388 13.71 35.19 20.51
C PHE A 388 14.46 34.12 21.30
N ILE A 389 14.56 34.33 22.61
CA ILE A 389 15.13 33.38 23.56
C ILE A 389 14.22 33.17 24.76
N SER A 390 14.11 31.93 25.21
CA SER A 390 13.62 31.58 26.54
C SER A 390 14.77 31.01 27.37
N SER A 391 14.78 31.33 28.67
CA SER A 391 15.74 30.84 29.67
C SER A 391 15.14 29.85 30.67
N ASP A 392 13.84 29.58 30.59
CA ASP A 392 13.02 28.87 31.58
C ASP A 392 12.13 27.77 30.97
N GLY A 393 12.56 27.19 29.84
CA GLY A 393 11.85 26.09 29.17
C GLY A 393 10.68 26.52 28.29
N GLY A 394 10.56 27.82 27.97
CA GLY A 394 9.49 28.38 27.13
C GLY A 394 8.33 29.00 27.90
N ASN A 395 8.49 29.31 29.19
CA ASN A 395 7.46 29.98 30.00
C ASN A 395 7.48 31.50 29.74
N THR A 396 8.67 32.09 29.74
CA THR A 396 8.91 33.49 29.35
C THR A 396 9.84 33.55 28.15
N TRP A 397 9.64 34.58 27.33
CA TRP A 397 10.42 34.83 26.12
C TRP A 397 10.90 36.27 26.09
N ARG A 398 12.07 36.50 25.49
CA ARG A 398 12.66 37.83 25.23
C ARG A 398 13.07 37.87 23.77
N GLN A 399 12.88 39.00 23.09
CA GLN A 399 13.52 39.22 21.79
C GLN A 399 15.03 39.46 22.00
N ILE A 400 15.87 39.04 21.06
CA ILE A 400 17.32 39.33 21.02
C ILE A 400 17.81 39.95 19.70
N PHE A 401 17.11 39.75 18.56
CA PHE A 401 17.42 40.43 17.29
C PHE A 401 16.16 40.77 16.47
N ASP A 402 16.21 41.86 15.69
CA ASP A 402 15.19 42.33 14.73
C ASP A 402 15.36 41.73 13.31
N GLU A 403 16.26 40.74 13.15
CA GLU A 403 16.57 40.08 11.88
C GLU A 403 16.93 38.61 12.13
N GLU A 404 17.00 37.76 11.10
CA GLU A 404 17.48 36.37 11.23
C GLU A 404 18.98 36.30 11.58
N TYR A 405 19.30 35.61 12.68
CA TYR A 405 20.66 35.29 13.14
C TYR A 405 20.77 33.78 13.39
N ASN A 406 21.88 33.18 12.94
CA ASN A 406 22.29 31.86 13.41
C ASN A 406 22.86 32.00 14.83
N VAL A 407 22.45 31.12 15.76
CA VAL A 407 22.87 31.18 17.17
C VAL A 407 23.37 29.82 17.64
N TRP A 408 24.62 29.78 18.14
CA TRP A 408 25.26 28.56 18.63
C TRP A 408 25.56 28.65 20.14
N PHE A 409 25.54 27.49 20.80
CA PHE A 409 25.77 27.33 22.23
C PHE A 409 27.22 26.90 22.48
N LEU A 410 28.01 27.73 23.17
CA LEU A 410 29.37 27.40 23.61
C LEU A 410 29.37 26.93 25.07
N ASP A 411 30.37 26.10 25.43
CA ASP A 411 30.64 25.66 26.81
C ASP A 411 29.36 25.24 27.57
N TRP A 412 28.59 24.34 26.96
CA TRP A 412 27.31 23.83 27.48
C TRP A 412 26.26 24.92 27.76
N GLY A 413 26.11 25.88 26.83
CA GLY A 413 25.20 27.02 26.94
C GLY A 413 25.73 28.16 27.81
N GLY A 414 26.99 28.07 28.24
CA GLY A 414 27.67 29.09 29.03
C GLY A 414 27.98 30.39 28.29
N ALA A 415 27.98 30.38 26.96
CA ALA A 415 27.88 31.56 26.12
C ALA A 415 27.07 31.25 24.86
N LEU A 416 26.47 32.29 24.28
CA LEU A 416 25.79 32.23 22.99
C LEU A 416 26.60 33.03 21.98
N VAL A 417 26.86 32.46 20.80
CA VAL A 417 27.46 33.18 19.66
C VAL A 417 26.39 33.37 18.60
N ALA A 418 26.18 34.60 18.15
CA ALA A 418 25.24 34.92 17.08
C ALA A 418 25.95 35.51 15.85
N MET A 419 25.56 35.07 14.66
CA MET A 419 26.03 35.63 13.38
C MET A 419 24.84 35.84 12.44
N LYS A 420 24.78 37.01 11.80
CA LYS A 420 23.66 37.39 10.94
C LYS A 420 23.52 36.41 9.78
N HIS A 421 22.31 35.89 9.55
CA HIS A 421 22.01 35.13 8.35
C HIS A 421 21.78 36.11 7.20
N THR A 422 22.65 36.12 6.19
CA THR A 422 22.56 37.07 5.07
C THR A 422 23.41 36.60 3.89
N PRO A 423 23.01 36.86 2.63
CA PRO A 423 23.86 36.65 1.46
C PRO A 423 24.97 37.71 1.30
N LEU A 424 25.13 38.63 2.25
CA LEU A 424 26.17 39.66 2.26
C LEU A 424 27.38 39.21 3.11
N PRO A 425 28.61 39.62 2.78
CA PRO A 425 29.80 39.14 3.48
C PRO A 425 29.92 39.75 4.88
N VAL A 426 30.14 38.89 5.88
CA VAL A 426 30.16 39.23 7.30
C VAL A 426 31.60 39.22 7.83
N ARG A 427 31.92 40.12 8.77
CA ARG A 427 33.22 40.15 9.48
C ARG A 427 33.13 40.13 11.01
N HIS A 428 31.91 40.21 11.55
CA HIS A 428 31.66 40.27 12.99
C HIS A 428 30.78 39.11 13.44
N LEU A 429 31.02 38.63 14.65
CA LEU A 429 30.08 37.83 15.42
C LEU A 429 29.71 38.59 16.70
N TRP A 430 28.58 38.22 17.30
CA TRP A 430 28.15 38.72 18.60
C TRP A 430 28.28 37.60 19.62
N VAL A 431 28.60 37.94 20.88
CA VAL A 431 28.70 36.98 22.00
C VAL A 431 27.92 37.50 23.20
N SER A 432 27.11 36.63 23.80
CA SER A 432 26.44 36.86 25.09
C SER A 432 26.96 35.86 26.13
N PHE A 433 27.17 36.35 27.35
CA PHE A 433 27.57 35.53 28.51
C PHE A 433 26.45 35.36 29.54
N ASP A 434 25.27 35.94 29.28
CA ASP A 434 24.21 36.21 30.24
C ASP A 434 22.82 35.80 29.72
N GLU A 435 22.75 34.66 29.02
CA GLU A 435 21.51 34.11 28.47
C GLU A 435 20.77 35.09 27.54
N GLY A 436 21.53 35.80 26.71
CA GLY A 436 21.04 36.71 25.67
C GLY A 436 20.66 38.11 26.15
N HIS A 437 20.93 38.48 27.41
CA HIS A 437 20.59 39.80 27.95
C HIS A 437 21.49 40.92 27.41
N SER A 438 22.77 40.68 27.17
CA SER A 438 23.71 41.61 26.54
C SER A 438 24.58 40.92 25.51
N TRP A 439 25.01 41.68 24.48
CA TRP A 439 25.71 41.16 23.30
C TRP A 439 26.92 42.02 22.94
N ASP A 440 28.11 41.49 23.18
CA ASP A 440 29.38 42.10 22.79
C ASP A 440 29.75 41.75 21.33
N LYS A 441 30.35 42.70 20.61
CA LYS A 441 30.64 42.57 19.17
C LYS A 441 32.11 42.37 18.90
N TYR A 442 32.47 41.24 18.27
CA TYR A 442 33.86 40.89 17.96
C TYR A 442 34.07 40.72 16.45
N GLY A 443 35.20 41.19 15.93
CA GLY A 443 35.64 40.87 14.58
C GLY A 443 36.31 39.51 14.54
N PHE A 444 35.77 38.54 13.80
CA PHE A 444 36.40 37.22 13.65
C PHE A 444 37.38 37.17 12.47
N THR A 445 37.25 38.08 11.50
CA THR A 445 38.11 38.19 10.33
C THR A 445 38.41 39.66 10.02
N SER A 446 39.58 39.93 9.45
CA SER A 446 39.96 41.26 8.95
C SER A 446 39.27 41.62 7.63
N VAL A 447 38.97 40.62 6.80
CA VAL A 447 38.31 40.76 5.50
C VAL A 447 36.91 40.13 5.57
N PRO A 448 35.84 40.81 5.15
CA PRO A 448 34.49 40.24 5.10
C PRO A 448 34.42 38.93 4.32
N LEU A 449 33.72 37.95 4.88
CA LEU A 449 33.59 36.58 4.37
C LEU A 449 32.13 36.27 4.10
N PHE A 450 31.80 35.69 2.94
CA PHE A 450 30.52 35.04 2.74
C PHE A 450 30.56 33.72 3.52
N VAL A 451 29.70 33.57 4.53
CA VAL A 451 29.75 32.45 5.47
C VAL A 451 28.75 31.38 5.05
N ASP A 452 29.27 30.22 4.66
CA ASP A 452 28.48 29.05 4.25
C ASP A 452 28.04 28.20 5.46
N GLY A 453 28.75 28.32 6.59
CA GLY A 453 28.37 27.70 7.86
C GLY A 453 29.42 27.82 8.96
N ALA A 454 29.12 27.25 10.12
CA ALA A 454 30.07 27.11 11.22
C ALA A 454 29.94 25.76 11.93
N LEU A 455 31.09 25.16 12.23
CA LEU A 455 31.21 23.99 13.10
C LEU A 455 31.51 24.43 14.53
N VAL A 456 30.65 24.02 15.46
CA VAL A 456 30.82 24.22 16.91
C VAL A 456 30.80 22.85 17.58
N GLU A 457 31.93 22.39 18.12
CA GLU A 457 31.97 21.11 18.81
C GLU A 457 31.40 21.25 20.23
N ALA A 458 30.19 20.73 20.44
CA ALA A 458 29.43 20.86 21.69
C ALA A 458 30.01 20.00 22.83
N GLY A 459 31.18 20.38 23.38
CA GLY A 459 31.84 19.65 24.46
C GLY A 459 32.82 20.48 25.30
N VAL A 460 33.00 20.06 26.56
CA VAL A 460 33.92 20.66 27.54
C VAL A 460 35.41 20.53 27.12
N GLU A 461 35.71 19.65 26.16
CA GLU A 461 37.08 19.26 25.79
C GLU A 461 37.66 20.09 24.64
N THR A 462 36.82 20.81 23.89
CA THR A 462 37.14 21.38 22.57
C THR A 462 36.52 22.77 22.43
N GLN A 463 37.18 23.76 23.02
CA GLN A 463 36.72 25.16 23.09
C GLN A 463 37.02 25.94 21.79
N ILE A 464 36.58 25.38 20.65
CA ILE A 464 36.91 25.84 19.30
C ILE A 464 35.64 25.89 18.44
N MET A 465 35.43 27.02 17.78
CA MET A 465 34.46 27.21 16.71
C MET A 465 35.21 27.38 15.39
N THR A 466 34.75 26.74 14.31
CA THR A 466 35.34 26.88 12.97
C THR A 466 34.30 27.43 12.01
N VAL A 467 34.41 28.70 11.67
CA VAL A 467 33.60 29.34 10.63
C VAL A 467 34.23 29.03 9.27
N PHE A 468 33.44 28.66 8.27
CA PHE A 468 33.94 28.44 6.92
C PHE A 468 33.11 29.19 5.88
N GLY A 469 33.75 29.51 4.76
CA GLY A 469 33.17 30.39 3.77
C GLY A 469 34.10 30.72 2.61
N HIS A 470 33.79 31.78 1.89
CA HIS A 470 34.56 32.26 0.74
C HIS A 470 34.62 33.80 0.68
N PHE A 471 35.66 34.38 0.08
CA PHE A 471 35.76 35.83 -0.13
C PHE A 471 34.97 36.30 -1.37
N SER A 472 34.71 35.39 -2.32
CA SER A 472 33.88 35.61 -3.51
C SER A 472 33.44 34.26 -4.07
N LEU A 473 32.37 34.21 -4.86
CA LEU A 473 31.84 32.98 -5.51
C LEU A 473 32.85 32.29 -6.47
N ARG A 474 34.05 32.84 -6.64
CA ARG A 474 35.17 32.27 -7.42
C ARG A 474 36.49 32.21 -6.64
N SER A 475 36.49 32.45 -5.33
CA SER A 475 37.69 32.36 -4.49
C SER A 475 37.86 30.98 -3.86
N GLU A 476 39.07 30.66 -3.43
CA GLU A 476 39.34 29.48 -2.61
C GLU A 476 38.58 29.54 -1.27
N TRP A 477 38.23 28.35 -0.75
CA TRP A 477 37.62 28.18 0.57
C TRP A 477 38.50 28.74 1.68
N GLN A 478 37.87 29.43 2.64
CA GLN A 478 38.50 30.00 3.82
C GLN A 478 37.93 29.37 5.08
N LEU A 479 38.80 29.13 6.06
CA LEU A 479 38.41 28.64 7.38
C LEU A 479 38.98 29.58 8.45
N VAL A 480 38.11 30.03 9.36
CA VAL A 480 38.48 30.84 10.51
C VAL A 480 38.24 30.04 11.79
N LYS A 481 39.34 29.61 12.40
CA LYS A 481 39.37 28.99 13.72
C LYS A 481 39.27 30.07 14.81
N VAL A 482 38.19 30.02 15.58
CA VAL A 482 37.95 30.86 16.76
C VAL A 482 38.19 29.99 18.00
N ASP A 483 39.33 30.18 18.66
CA ASP A 483 39.62 29.60 19.98
C ASP A 483 39.02 30.51 21.07
N TYR A 484 38.06 29.98 21.83
CA TYR A 484 37.36 30.70 22.90
C TYR A 484 37.79 30.24 24.31
N LYS A 485 38.85 29.44 24.43
CA LYS A 485 39.41 28.97 25.71
C LYS A 485 39.85 30.09 26.65
N SER A 486 40.28 31.23 26.09
CA SER A 486 40.66 32.43 26.83
C SER A 486 39.50 33.01 27.66
N ILE A 487 38.27 32.91 27.15
CA ILE A 487 37.05 33.38 27.82
C ILE A 487 36.77 32.58 29.09
N PHE A 488 36.97 31.25 29.04
CA PHE A 488 36.67 30.33 30.15
C PHE A 488 37.94 29.86 30.88
N SER A 489 38.85 30.80 31.12
CA SER A 489 40.19 30.57 31.69
C SER A 489 40.23 29.94 33.09
N ARG A 490 39.16 30.09 33.89
CA ARG A 490 39.00 29.47 35.22
C ARG A 490 37.88 28.44 35.22
N ARG A 491 37.94 27.43 36.12
CA ARG A 491 36.82 26.51 36.36
C ARG A 491 35.75 27.14 37.26
N CYS A 492 34.50 26.72 37.10
CA CYS A 492 33.40 27.18 37.95
C CYS A 492 33.48 26.63 39.38
N THR A 493 33.38 27.53 40.35
CA THR A 493 33.27 27.28 41.80
C THR A 493 31.81 27.07 42.21
N LYS A 494 31.53 26.79 43.49
CA LYS A 494 30.14 26.68 43.99
C LYS A 494 29.35 27.99 43.83
N GLU A 495 30.02 29.14 43.87
CA GLU A 495 29.38 30.47 43.81
C GLU A 495 28.94 30.85 42.38
N ASP A 496 29.50 30.20 41.35
CA ASP A 496 29.21 30.46 39.94
C ASP A 496 27.90 29.79 39.44
N TYR A 497 27.23 29.00 40.29
CA TYR A 497 26.00 28.29 39.95
C TYR A 497 24.76 28.91 40.62
N GLN A 498 23.60 28.69 39.99
CA GLN A 498 22.28 28.98 40.54
C GLN A 498 21.37 27.77 40.39
N THR A 499 20.43 27.62 41.32
CA THR A 499 19.33 26.65 41.21
C THR A 499 18.18 27.28 40.44
N TRP A 500 17.78 26.64 39.35
CA TRP A 500 16.57 27.00 38.60
C TRP A 500 15.51 25.91 38.82
N HIS A 501 14.28 26.33 39.13
CA HIS A 501 13.14 25.44 39.29
C HIS A 501 12.37 25.38 37.96
N LEU A 502 12.15 24.18 37.42
CA LEU A 502 11.24 24.02 36.31
C LEU A 502 9.80 24.22 36.80
N LEU A 503 9.07 25.15 36.18
CA LEU A 503 7.68 25.46 36.47
C LEU A 503 6.83 25.34 35.20
N ASN A 504 5.52 25.17 35.35
CA ASN A 504 4.53 25.40 34.29
C ASN A 504 3.49 26.40 34.79
N GLN A 505 3.51 27.63 34.27
CA GLN A 505 2.63 28.74 34.72
C GLN A 505 2.69 29.05 36.24
N GLY A 506 3.77 28.66 36.91
CA GLY A 506 3.96 28.79 38.36
C GLY A 506 3.91 27.46 39.12
N GLU A 507 3.26 26.43 38.57
CA GLU A 507 3.17 25.12 39.21
C GLU A 507 4.52 24.37 39.15
N PRO A 508 5.02 23.81 40.27
CA PRO A 508 6.36 23.23 40.36
C PRO A 508 6.45 21.74 40.01
N CYS A 509 5.32 21.09 39.69
CA CYS A 509 5.25 19.66 39.37
C CYS A 509 5.04 19.46 37.86
N VAL A 510 6.10 19.06 37.15
CA VAL A 510 6.09 18.85 35.69
C VAL A 510 6.44 17.39 35.38
N MET A 511 5.56 16.71 34.64
CA MET A 511 5.59 15.25 34.42
C MET A 511 5.63 14.46 35.75
N GLY A 512 4.87 14.92 36.75
CA GLY A 512 4.80 14.29 38.07
C GLY A 512 6.04 14.48 38.95
N GLU A 513 6.96 15.39 38.61
CA GLU A 513 8.19 15.64 39.39
C GLU A 513 8.47 17.12 39.62
N ARG A 514 9.00 17.44 40.81
CA ARG A 514 9.63 18.72 41.12
C ARG A 514 11.10 18.66 40.71
N LYS A 515 11.45 19.33 39.61
CA LYS A 515 12.79 19.33 39.02
C LYS A 515 13.54 20.64 39.31
N ILE A 516 14.69 20.51 39.96
CA ILE A 516 15.61 21.63 40.25
C ILE A 516 16.92 21.42 39.48
N PHE A 517 17.20 22.30 38.53
CA PHE A 517 18.40 22.25 37.68
C PHE A 517 19.52 23.12 38.24
N LYS A 518 20.77 22.68 38.04
CA LYS A 518 21.97 23.46 38.33
C LYS A 518 22.41 24.23 37.07
N LYS A 519 21.93 25.46 36.91
CA LYS A 519 22.40 26.34 35.83
C LYS A 519 23.66 27.09 36.27
N ARG A 520 24.50 27.47 35.30
CA ARG A 520 25.51 28.52 35.54
C ARG A 520 24.79 29.85 35.76
N LYS A 521 25.35 30.76 36.56
CA LYS A 521 24.81 32.12 36.68
C LYS A 521 25.03 32.89 35.36
N PRO A 522 24.03 33.63 34.86
CA PRO A 522 24.23 34.61 33.81
C PRO A 522 25.41 35.54 34.14
N GLY A 523 26.29 35.78 33.17
CA GLY A 523 27.52 36.56 33.31
C GLY A 523 28.71 35.82 33.94
N ALA A 524 28.54 34.62 34.50
CA ALA A 524 29.64 33.88 35.12
C ALA A 524 30.58 33.24 34.07
N GLN A 525 31.65 33.95 33.73
CA GLN A 525 32.72 33.47 32.85
C GLN A 525 33.61 32.45 33.58
N CYS A 526 33.27 31.16 33.44
CA CYS A 526 34.05 30.04 33.94
C CYS A 526 33.73 28.75 33.16
N ALA A 527 34.73 27.88 32.94
CA ALA A 527 34.55 26.59 32.32
C ALA A 527 33.80 25.62 33.25
N LEU A 528 32.81 24.92 32.71
CA LEU A 528 32.13 23.83 33.39
C LEU A 528 33.05 22.59 33.50
N GLY A 529 32.79 21.74 34.50
CA GLY A 529 33.48 20.46 34.67
C GLY A 529 32.70 19.31 34.04
N ARG A 530 33.37 18.22 33.65
CA ARG A 530 32.70 16.99 33.19
C ARG A 530 31.60 16.51 34.16
N ASP A 531 31.85 16.68 35.46
CA ASP A 531 30.97 16.21 36.54
C ASP A 531 29.96 17.28 37.02
N SER A 532 29.69 18.32 36.21
CA SER A 532 28.88 19.49 36.62
C SER A 532 27.49 19.61 36.00
N SER A 533 27.18 18.83 34.95
CA SER A 533 25.84 18.70 34.38
C SER A 533 24.95 17.81 35.25
N GLY A 534 23.79 18.31 35.67
CA GLY A 534 22.78 17.47 36.32
C GLY A 534 21.61 18.22 36.94
N THR A 535 20.47 17.55 36.99
CA THR A 535 19.37 17.86 37.90
C THR A 535 19.87 17.67 39.33
N VAL A 536 19.72 18.68 40.19
CA VAL A 536 20.14 18.64 41.61
C VAL A 536 19.16 17.81 42.43
N VAL A 537 17.87 17.97 42.13
CA VAL A 537 16.75 17.33 42.81
C VAL A 537 15.69 16.99 41.77
N SER A 538 15.30 15.71 41.71
CA SER A 538 14.07 15.26 41.08
C SER A 538 13.29 14.52 42.16
N GLU A 539 12.24 15.16 42.67
CA GLU A 539 11.36 14.59 43.71
C GLU A 539 10.00 14.31 43.08
N PRO A 540 9.40 13.12 43.30
CA PRO A 540 8.07 12.83 42.79
C PRO A 540 7.01 13.68 43.50
N CYS A 541 6.00 14.08 42.74
CA CYS A 541 4.81 14.76 43.26
C CYS A 541 3.67 13.77 43.52
N VAL A 542 2.71 14.18 44.34
CA VAL A 542 1.40 13.53 44.46
C VAL A 542 0.66 13.71 43.13
N CYS A 543 0.06 12.65 42.58
CA CYS A 543 -0.61 12.72 41.28
C CYS A 543 -1.88 13.59 41.35
N ALA A 544 -1.94 14.59 40.47
CA ALA A 544 -3.09 15.45 40.23
C ALA A 544 -3.76 15.08 38.89
N ASP A 545 -4.89 15.74 38.55
CA ASP A 545 -5.63 15.44 37.32
C ASP A 545 -4.78 15.65 36.06
N TRP A 546 -3.83 16.59 36.07
CA TRP A 546 -2.93 16.88 34.94
C TRP A 546 -1.84 15.83 34.67
N ASP A 547 -1.72 14.81 35.54
CA ASP A 547 -0.82 13.66 35.33
C ASP A 547 -1.50 12.50 34.57
N PHE A 548 -2.80 12.61 34.26
CA PHE A 548 -3.60 11.60 33.55
C PHE A 548 -4.24 12.16 32.28
N GLU A 549 -4.01 11.48 31.16
CA GLU A 549 -4.72 11.70 29.90
C GLU A 549 -5.95 10.78 29.79
N CYS A 550 -6.80 11.01 28.79
CA CYS A 550 -7.91 10.09 28.52
C CYS A 550 -7.39 8.80 27.89
N ASP A 551 -8.05 7.68 28.21
CA ASP A 551 -7.71 6.38 27.65
C ASP A 551 -8.35 6.17 26.26
N TYR A 552 -7.93 5.15 25.53
CA TYR A 552 -8.50 4.84 24.21
C TYR A 552 -10.01 4.61 24.28
N GLY A 553 -10.76 5.29 23.40
CA GLY A 553 -12.22 5.30 23.42
C GLY A 553 -12.84 6.36 24.34
N TYR A 554 -12.04 7.22 24.96
CA TYR A 554 -12.51 8.35 25.77
C TYR A 554 -12.02 9.68 25.22
N GLU A 555 -12.91 10.66 25.19
CA GLU A 555 -12.70 11.99 24.64
C GLU A 555 -12.93 13.05 25.75
N ARG A 556 -12.38 14.26 25.56
CA ARG A 556 -12.40 15.32 26.57
C ARG A 556 -13.64 16.19 26.44
N HIS A 557 -14.47 16.24 27.49
CA HIS A 557 -15.65 17.10 27.56
C HIS A 557 -15.61 18.02 28.80
N GLY A 558 -16.14 19.24 28.63
CA GLY A 558 -16.36 20.17 29.74
C GLY A 558 -15.09 20.53 30.51
N GLU A 559 -15.13 20.39 31.83
CA GLU A 559 -14.04 20.69 32.77
C GLU A 559 -12.93 19.62 32.74
N SER A 560 -12.41 19.31 31.55
CA SER A 560 -11.37 18.28 31.31
C SER A 560 -11.74 16.86 31.78
N GLN A 561 -13.03 16.52 31.84
CA GLN A 561 -13.46 15.16 32.17
C GLN A 561 -13.34 14.25 30.94
N CYS A 562 -12.77 13.06 31.13
CA CYS A 562 -12.74 12.02 30.10
C CYS A 562 -14.07 11.26 30.11
N VAL A 563 -14.80 11.32 29.01
CA VAL A 563 -16.09 10.65 28.81
C VAL A 563 -15.98 9.63 27.67
N PRO A 564 -16.75 8.53 27.69
CA PRO A 564 -16.75 7.59 26.56
C PRO A 564 -17.15 8.29 25.27
N ALA A 565 -16.35 8.13 24.23
CA ALA A 565 -16.69 8.60 22.90
C ALA A 565 -17.93 7.88 22.36
N PHE A 566 -18.73 8.54 21.51
CA PHE A 566 -19.99 7.98 21.01
C PHE A 566 -19.83 6.64 20.25
N TRP A 567 -18.62 6.35 19.78
CA TRP A 567 -18.25 5.14 19.03
C TRP A 567 -17.70 4.01 19.91
N TYR A 568 -17.48 4.25 21.20
CA TYR A 568 -16.86 3.33 22.15
C TYR A 568 -17.85 2.91 23.25
N ASN A 569 -17.73 1.67 23.73
CA ASN A 569 -18.56 1.14 24.81
C ASN A 569 -17.68 0.61 25.95
N PRO A 570 -17.61 1.28 27.12
CA PRO A 570 -16.86 0.82 28.29
C PRO A 570 -17.24 -0.59 28.79
N ALA A 571 -18.42 -1.12 28.42
CA ALA A 571 -18.84 -2.46 28.80
C ALA A 571 -18.33 -3.58 27.88
N SER A 572 -17.66 -3.25 26.75
CA SER A 572 -17.06 -4.26 25.88
C SER A 572 -15.74 -4.78 26.47
N PRO A 573 -15.53 -6.10 26.63
CA PRO A 573 -14.28 -6.65 27.17
C PRO A 573 -13.13 -6.57 26.14
N SER A 574 -11.92 -6.23 26.59
CA SER A 574 -10.71 -6.17 25.75
C SER A 574 -10.49 -7.43 24.90
N LYS A 575 -9.97 -7.30 23.67
CA LYS A 575 -9.78 -8.45 22.76
C LYS A 575 -8.95 -9.57 23.38
N ASP A 576 -7.95 -9.24 24.18
CA ASP A 576 -7.05 -10.20 24.85
C ASP A 576 -7.71 -10.95 26.06
N CYS A 577 -8.90 -10.53 26.50
CA CYS A 577 -9.60 -11.06 27.68
C CYS A 577 -10.29 -12.42 27.41
N SER A 578 -9.71 -13.53 27.91
CA SER A 578 -10.31 -14.87 27.84
C SER A 578 -11.03 -15.30 29.13
N LEU A 579 -12.11 -16.08 29.01
CA LEU A 579 -12.94 -16.51 30.15
C LEU A 579 -12.11 -17.11 31.31
N GLY A 580 -12.23 -16.50 32.50
CA GLY A 580 -11.52 -16.92 33.72
C GLY A 580 -10.18 -16.24 33.98
N GLN A 581 -9.62 -15.50 33.01
CA GLN A 581 -8.53 -14.55 33.27
C GLN A 581 -9.08 -13.27 33.91
N SER A 582 -8.18 -12.40 34.38
CA SER A 582 -8.50 -11.03 34.81
C SER A 582 -7.90 -10.02 33.84
N TYR A 583 -8.71 -9.07 33.36
CA TYR A 583 -8.25 -7.92 32.59
C TYR A 583 -8.31 -6.64 33.42
N LEU A 584 -7.53 -5.63 33.05
CA LEU A 584 -7.65 -4.29 33.62
C LEU A 584 -8.76 -3.53 32.88
N ASN A 585 -9.87 -3.25 33.57
CA ASN A 585 -10.95 -2.42 33.04
C ASN A 585 -10.63 -0.94 33.28
N SER A 586 -10.67 -0.14 32.22
CA SER A 586 -10.30 1.27 32.27
C SER A 586 -11.32 2.12 33.02
N THR A 587 -10.84 3.12 33.75
CA THR A 587 -11.70 4.18 34.32
C THR A 587 -11.95 5.33 33.33
N GLY A 588 -11.47 5.22 32.08
CA GLY A 588 -11.48 6.29 31.07
C GLY A 588 -10.26 7.21 31.12
N TYR A 589 -9.31 6.91 31.99
CA TYR A 589 -8.10 7.68 32.23
C TYR A 589 -6.90 6.73 32.21
N ARG A 590 -5.77 7.21 31.70
CA ARG A 590 -4.46 6.55 31.83
C ARG A 590 -3.41 7.56 32.28
N ARG A 591 -2.45 7.14 33.10
CA ARG A 591 -1.34 8.03 33.50
C ARG A 591 -0.45 8.27 32.28
N ILE A 592 -0.04 9.52 32.05
CA ILE A 592 0.87 9.87 30.95
C ILE A 592 2.15 9.03 31.09
N VAL A 593 2.67 8.48 29.98
CA VAL A 593 3.91 7.70 30.00
C VAL A 593 5.08 8.61 30.43
N SER A 594 6.07 8.04 31.13
CA SER A 594 7.16 8.75 31.80
C SER A 594 6.77 9.68 32.96
N ASN A 595 5.49 9.86 33.28
CA ASN A 595 5.09 10.63 34.47
C ASN A 595 5.40 9.85 35.76
N ASN A 596 6.14 10.49 36.67
CA ASN A 596 6.70 9.84 37.86
C ASN A 596 5.94 10.15 39.17
N CYS A 597 4.69 10.64 39.09
CA CYS A 597 3.88 10.91 40.27
C CYS A 597 3.55 9.62 41.06
N THR A 598 3.49 9.69 42.38
CA THR A 598 3.39 8.51 43.27
C THR A 598 1.98 8.23 43.78
N ASP A 599 1.33 9.20 44.41
CA ASP A 599 0.16 9.01 45.29
C ASP A 599 -1.07 9.81 44.82
N GLY A 600 -2.07 10.03 45.68
CA GLY A 600 -3.20 10.92 45.39
C GLY A 600 -4.22 10.32 44.42
N LEU A 601 -4.52 10.99 43.31
CA LEU A 601 -5.58 10.56 42.38
C LEU A 601 -5.27 9.26 41.61
N ARG A 602 -4.08 8.70 41.79
CA ARG A 602 -3.67 7.41 41.22
C ARG A 602 -4.65 6.27 41.52
N GLU A 603 -5.16 6.12 42.74
CA GLU A 603 -6.11 5.04 43.06
C GLU A 603 -7.50 5.25 42.44
N LYS A 604 -7.85 6.50 42.13
CA LYS A 604 -9.10 6.88 41.45
C LYS A 604 -9.07 6.53 39.97
N TYR A 605 -7.92 6.76 39.31
CA TYR A 605 -7.75 6.67 37.85
C TYR A 605 -6.93 5.46 37.36
N THR A 606 -6.45 4.59 38.25
CA THR A 606 -5.81 3.33 37.82
C THR A 606 -6.89 2.33 37.41
N ALA A 607 -6.72 1.72 36.23
CA ALA A 607 -7.58 0.67 35.71
C ALA A 607 -7.72 -0.50 36.71
N LYS A 608 -8.94 -1.03 36.85
CA LYS A 608 -9.29 -1.98 37.92
C LYS A 608 -9.35 -3.41 37.39
N ALA A 609 -8.75 -4.35 38.11
CA ALA A 609 -8.78 -5.76 37.74
C ALA A 609 -10.21 -6.31 37.83
N GLN A 610 -10.71 -6.85 36.72
CA GLN A 610 -12.03 -7.46 36.59
C GLN A 610 -11.90 -8.84 35.94
N MET A 611 -12.66 -9.82 36.42
CA MET A 611 -12.69 -11.14 35.79
C MET A 611 -13.35 -11.07 34.40
N CYS A 612 -12.75 -11.77 33.43
CA CYS A 612 -13.26 -11.89 32.08
C CYS A 612 -14.58 -12.68 32.07
N PRO A 613 -15.71 -12.09 31.63
CA PRO A 613 -17.00 -12.80 31.52
C PRO A 613 -17.06 -13.75 30.32
N GLY A 614 -15.99 -13.81 29.50
CA GLY A 614 -15.94 -14.48 28.21
C GLY A 614 -16.47 -13.60 27.08
N LYS A 615 -16.38 -14.09 25.84
CA LYS A 615 -16.91 -13.44 24.63
C LYS A 615 -17.73 -14.40 23.78
N ALA A 616 -18.89 -13.92 23.31
CA ALA A 616 -19.55 -14.50 22.15
C ALA A 616 -18.63 -14.40 20.91
N PRO A 617 -18.66 -15.36 19.97
CA PRO A 617 -17.97 -15.22 18.70
C PRO A 617 -18.54 -14.04 17.91
N ARG A 618 -17.67 -13.24 17.28
CA ARG A 618 -18.02 -12.12 16.38
C ARG A 618 -16.93 -11.87 15.35
N GLY A 619 -17.35 -11.40 14.18
CA GLY A 619 -16.45 -11.13 13.05
C GLY A 619 -15.81 -12.42 12.56
N LEU A 620 -16.64 -13.45 12.37
CA LEU A 620 -16.26 -14.68 11.72
C LEU A 620 -16.07 -14.42 10.22
N HIS A 621 -14.96 -14.88 9.66
CA HIS A 621 -14.67 -14.82 8.22
C HIS A 621 -14.10 -16.16 7.75
N VAL A 622 -14.48 -16.60 6.55
CA VAL A 622 -13.87 -17.75 5.86
C VAL A 622 -13.10 -17.23 4.65
N VAL A 623 -11.85 -17.64 4.51
CA VAL A 623 -10.99 -17.32 3.36
C VAL A 623 -10.27 -18.57 2.87
N THR A 624 -9.89 -18.60 1.60
CA THR A 624 -8.98 -19.61 1.05
C THR A 624 -7.52 -19.22 1.31
N THR A 625 -6.62 -20.20 1.40
CA THR A 625 -5.18 -19.97 1.69
C THR A 625 -4.47 -19.10 0.65
N ASP A 626 -4.94 -19.10 -0.59
CA ASP A 626 -4.42 -18.30 -1.70
C ASP A 626 -5.26 -17.05 -2.01
N GLY A 627 -6.32 -16.80 -1.23
CA GLY A 627 -7.27 -15.70 -1.40
C GLY A 627 -8.18 -15.82 -2.62
N ARG A 628 -8.19 -16.94 -3.35
CA ARG A 628 -8.99 -17.11 -4.57
C ARG A 628 -10.38 -17.68 -4.27
N LEU A 629 -11.39 -17.16 -4.96
CA LEU A 629 -12.78 -17.65 -4.93
C LEU A 629 -13.04 -18.75 -5.99
N VAL A 630 -11.98 -19.35 -6.53
CA VAL A 630 -12.02 -20.36 -7.59
C VAL A 630 -11.15 -21.55 -7.19
N ALA A 631 -11.67 -22.77 -7.36
CA ALA A 631 -10.92 -24.01 -7.14
C ALA A 631 -11.15 -24.98 -8.32
N GLU A 632 -10.19 -25.87 -8.57
CA GLU A 632 -10.34 -26.91 -9.58
C GLU A 632 -10.95 -28.19 -9.00
N GLN A 633 -11.87 -28.81 -9.73
CA GLN A 633 -12.47 -30.09 -9.40
C GLN A 633 -11.39 -31.16 -9.15
N GLY A 634 -11.48 -31.91 -8.05
CA GLY A 634 -10.51 -32.94 -7.68
C GLY A 634 -9.21 -32.44 -7.01
N HIS A 635 -8.97 -31.14 -6.92
CA HIS A 635 -7.84 -30.56 -6.19
C HIS A 635 -8.19 -30.16 -4.75
N ASN A 636 -7.16 -30.00 -3.90
CA ASN A 636 -7.32 -29.58 -2.50
C ASN A 636 -7.61 -28.07 -2.41
N ALA A 637 -8.87 -27.69 -2.16
CA ALA A 637 -9.18 -26.37 -1.64
C ALA A 637 -8.81 -26.32 -0.14
N THR A 638 -8.15 -25.25 0.30
CA THR A 638 -7.76 -25.10 1.72
C THR A 638 -8.35 -23.81 2.29
N PHE A 639 -9.07 -23.93 3.39
CA PHE A 639 -9.82 -22.86 4.04
C PHE A 639 -9.20 -22.49 5.39
N ILE A 640 -9.15 -21.19 5.68
CA ILE A 640 -8.79 -20.62 6.98
C ILE A 640 -10.05 -19.95 7.55
N ILE A 641 -10.37 -20.26 8.79
CA ILE A 641 -11.42 -19.60 9.56
C ILE A 641 -10.75 -18.54 10.45
N LEU A 642 -11.17 -17.29 10.30
CA LEU A 642 -10.72 -16.15 11.10
C LEU A 642 -11.89 -15.68 11.97
N MET A 643 -11.60 -15.24 13.20
CA MET A 643 -12.62 -14.72 14.13
C MET A 643 -12.04 -13.50 14.83
N GLU A 644 -12.70 -12.35 14.71
CA GLU A 644 -12.20 -11.08 15.26
C GLU A 644 -12.33 -10.97 16.78
N GLU A 645 -13.36 -11.60 17.37
CA GLU A 645 -13.60 -11.64 18.82
C GLU A 645 -14.24 -12.98 19.21
N GLY A 646 -13.76 -13.63 20.28
CA GLY A 646 -14.36 -14.87 20.80
C GLY A 646 -13.36 -15.76 21.55
N ASP A 647 -13.85 -16.62 22.44
CA ASP A 647 -13.02 -17.58 23.19
C ASP A 647 -12.76 -18.87 22.39
N LEU A 648 -11.74 -18.89 21.50
CA LEU A 648 -11.38 -20.05 20.65
C LEU A 648 -11.40 -21.42 21.37
N GLN A 649 -10.89 -21.46 22.60
CA GLN A 649 -10.81 -22.67 23.42
C GLN A 649 -12.16 -23.20 23.93
N ARG A 650 -13.26 -22.47 23.72
CA ARG A 650 -14.63 -22.82 24.16
C ARG A 650 -15.71 -22.56 23.10
N THR A 651 -15.32 -22.15 21.91
CA THR A 651 -16.22 -22.00 20.76
C THR A 651 -16.20 -23.29 19.94
N ASN A 652 -17.38 -23.85 19.68
CA ASN A 652 -17.59 -24.90 18.69
C ASN A 652 -17.64 -24.26 17.30
N ILE A 653 -16.85 -24.76 16.36
CA ILE A 653 -16.81 -24.24 14.98
C ILE A 653 -17.20 -25.35 14.02
N GLN A 654 -18.30 -25.16 13.30
CA GLN A 654 -18.74 -26.01 12.21
C GLN A 654 -18.45 -25.33 10.86
N LEU A 655 -17.84 -26.07 9.93
CA LEU A 655 -17.64 -25.65 8.54
C LEU A 655 -18.41 -26.61 7.63
N ASP A 656 -19.40 -26.09 6.92
CA ASP A 656 -20.13 -26.78 5.84
C ASP A 656 -19.54 -26.35 4.50
N PHE A 657 -19.18 -27.30 3.64
CA PHE A 657 -18.57 -27.01 2.33
C PHE A 657 -19.60 -26.74 1.22
N GLY A 658 -20.90 -26.88 1.51
CA GLY A 658 -22.00 -26.68 0.56
C GLY A 658 -22.27 -27.86 -0.37
N ASP A 659 -21.49 -28.95 -0.27
CA ASP A 659 -21.67 -30.20 -1.02
C ASP A 659 -22.31 -31.33 -0.19
N GLY A 660 -22.80 -31.00 1.01
CA GLY A 660 -23.36 -31.94 1.98
C GLY A 660 -22.33 -32.53 2.95
N ILE A 661 -21.05 -32.13 2.86
CA ILE A 661 -20.02 -32.46 3.84
C ILE A 661 -19.83 -31.26 4.78
N ALA A 662 -20.05 -31.51 6.08
CA ALA A 662 -19.75 -30.57 7.14
C ALA A 662 -18.83 -31.21 8.20
N VAL A 663 -17.93 -30.41 8.77
CA VAL A 663 -16.97 -30.81 9.80
C VAL A 663 -17.09 -29.88 10.99
N SER A 664 -17.19 -30.44 12.20
CA SER A 664 -17.22 -29.67 13.46
C SER A 664 -15.96 -29.89 14.29
N TYR A 665 -15.48 -28.80 14.89
CA TYR A 665 -14.28 -28.74 15.72
C TYR A 665 -14.64 -28.14 17.08
N ALA A 666 -14.43 -28.91 18.15
CA ALA A 666 -14.52 -28.44 19.53
C ALA A 666 -13.11 -28.10 20.06
N ASN A 667 -13.02 -27.06 20.89
CA ASN A 667 -11.78 -26.58 21.53
C ASN A 667 -10.68 -26.21 20.50
N PHE A 668 -10.99 -25.29 19.58
CA PHE A 668 -10.11 -24.94 18.47
C PHE A 668 -8.77 -24.35 18.94
N SER A 669 -7.67 -25.06 18.68
CA SER A 669 -6.33 -24.48 18.55
C SER A 669 -6.13 -23.95 17.13
N PRO A 670 -5.41 -22.84 16.91
CA PRO A 670 -5.20 -22.31 15.56
C PRO A 670 -4.52 -23.35 14.66
N ILE A 671 -5.23 -23.80 13.62
CA ILE A 671 -4.72 -24.76 12.64
C ILE A 671 -3.91 -23.98 11.60
N GLU A 672 -2.59 -23.92 11.77
CA GLU A 672 -1.68 -23.15 10.90
C GLU A 672 -1.75 -23.61 9.43
N ASP A 673 -1.97 -24.91 9.19
CA ASP A 673 -2.11 -25.52 7.84
C ASP A 673 -3.51 -25.34 7.19
N GLY A 674 -4.49 -24.78 7.90
CA GLY A 674 -5.89 -24.70 7.44
C GLY A 674 -6.63 -26.04 7.29
N ILE A 675 -7.88 -25.96 6.83
CA ILE A 675 -8.79 -27.10 6.62
C ILE A 675 -8.86 -27.44 5.13
N ARG A 676 -8.46 -28.66 4.75
CA ARG A 676 -8.44 -29.14 3.36
C ARG A 676 -9.72 -29.89 2.98
N HIS A 677 -10.25 -29.61 1.79
CA HIS A 677 -11.39 -30.31 1.17
C HIS A 677 -11.18 -30.52 -0.33
N VAL A 678 -11.89 -31.49 -0.93
CA VAL A 678 -11.80 -31.84 -2.36
C VAL A 678 -13.21 -31.99 -2.95
N TYR A 679 -13.59 -31.05 -3.80
CA TYR A 679 -14.89 -31.05 -4.48
C TYR A 679 -14.95 -32.07 -5.63
N LYS A 680 -16.04 -32.84 -5.68
CA LYS A 680 -16.23 -33.94 -6.65
C LYS A 680 -16.96 -33.53 -7.92
N SER A 681 -17.66 -32.39 -7.92
CA SER A 681 -18.42 -31.86 -9.05
C SER A 681 -18.14 -30.36 -9.21
N ALA A 682 -18.15 -29.86 -10.44
CA ALA A 682 -18.10 -28.43 -10.71
C ALA A 682 -19.44 -27.74 -10.35
N GLY A 683 -19.37 -26.44 -10.05
CA GLY A 683 -20.52 -25.64 -9.62
C GLY A 683 -20.13 -24.51 -8.67
N ILE A 684 -21.11 -23.71 -8.25
CA ILE A 684 -20.92 -22.68 -7.21
C ILE A 684 -21.38 -23.27 -5.88
N PHE A 685 -20.48 -23.34 -4.92
CA PHE A 685 -20.73 -23.91 -3.59
C PHE A 685 -20.78 -22.80 -2.53
N GLN A 686 -21.76 -22.87 -1.64
CA GLN A 686 -21.88 -21.97 -0.50
C GLN A 686 -21.19 -22.58 0.72
N VAL A 687 -19.93 -22.23 0.92
CA VAL A 687 -19.16 -22.61 2.10
C VAL A 687 -19.63 -21.76 3.28
N THR A 688 -20.04 -22.40 4.37
CA THR A 688 -20.68 -21.74 5.52
C THR A 688 -19.94 -22.12 6.79
N ALA A 689 -19.32 -21.16 7.48
CA ALA A 689 -18.80 -21.37 8.83
C ALA A 689 -19.80 -20.85 9.86
N TYR A 690 -20.04 -21.65 10.89
CA TYR A 690 -20.86 -21.35 12.03
C TYR A 690 -20.02 -21.50 13.30
N ALA A 691 -20.00 -20.47 14.14
CA ALA A 691 -19.27 -20.46 15.40
C ALA A 691 -20.24 -20.23 16.55
N GLU A 692 -20.23 -21.08 17.58
CA GLU A 692 -21.17 -21.05 18.71
C GLU A 692 -20.45 -21.22 20.05
N ASN A 693 -20.85 -20.46 21.06
CA ASN A 693 -20.59 -20.76 22.46
C ASN A 693 -21.73 -20.29 23.38
N ASN A 694 -21.60 -20.53 24.69
CA ASN A 694 -22.62 -20.22 25.70
C ASN A 694 -23.04 -18.73 25.81
N LEU A 695 -22.40 -17.82 25.07
CA LEU A 695 -22.68 -16.38 25.05
C LEU A 695 -23.29 -15.90 23.72
N GLY A 696 -23.31 -16.73 22.68
CA GLY A 696 -23.89 -16.42 21.37
C GLY A 696 -23.25 -17.20 20.21
N SER A 697 -23.68 -16.88 18.99
CA SER A 697 -23.15 -17.46 17.76
C SER A 697 -22.96 -16.42 16.66
N ASP A 698 -22.08 -16.71 15.70
CA ASP A 698 -21.80 -15.92 14.49
C ASP A 698 -21.74 -16.83 13.25
N THR A 699 -21.89 -16.27 12.05
CA THR A 699 -21.97 -17.04 10.80
C THR A 699 -21.31 -16.30 9.63
N ALA A 700 -20.40 -16.99 8.94
CA ALA A 700 -19.69 -16.49 7.78
C ALA A 700 -20.05 -17.32 6.53
N VAL A 701 -20.14 -16.66 5.38
CA VAL A 701 -20.48 -17.29 4.09
C VAL A 701 -19.44 -16.92 3.04
N LEU A 702 -18.94 -17.92 2.32
CA LEU A 702 -18.04 -17.77 1.17
C LEU A 702 -18.62 -18.54 -0.02
N PHE A 703 -18.80 -17.85 -1.16
CA PHE A 703 -19.16 -18.52 -2.40
C PHE A 703 -17.90 -18.91 -3.17
N LEU A 704 -17.70 -20.22 -3.38
CA LEU A 704 -16.57 -20.77 -4.12
C LEU A 704 -17.04 -21.31 -5.46
N HIS A 705 -16.43 -20.86 -6.56
CA HIS A 705 -16.66 -21.44 -7.88
C HIS A 705 -15.69 -22.59 -8.12
N VAL A 706 -16.20 -23.83 -8.06
CA VAL A 706 -15.44 -25.02 -8.42
C VAL A 706 -15.58 -25.23 -9.93
N VAL A 707 -14.49 -25.08 -10.66
CA VAL A 707 -14.46 -25.24 -12.12
C VAL A 707 -13.90 -26.61 -12.51
N CYS A 708 -14.44 -27.16 -13.60
CA CYS A 708 -13.76 -28.20 -14.38
C CYS A 708 -13.06 -27.48 -15.54
N PRO A 709 -11.80 -27.80 -15.87
CA PRO A 709 -11.14 -27.19 -17.03
C PRO A 709 -11.89 -27.53 -18.32
N VAL A 710 -12.12 -26.50 -19.14
CA VAL A 710 -12.54 -26.70 -20.54
C VAL A 710 -11.34 -27.23 -21.31
N GLU A 711 -11.54 -28.29 -22.08
CA GLU A 711 -10.51 -28.82 -22.98
C GLU A 711 -10.65 -28.19 -24.37
N HIS A 712 -11.89 -28.10 -24.88
CA HIS A 712 -12.18 -27.66 -26.24
C HIS A 712 -13.49 -26.85 -26.33
N VAL A 713 -13.52 -25.92 -27.27
CA VAL A 713 -14.70 -25.16 -27.72
C VAL A 713 -14.83 -25.36 -29.23
N HIS A 714 -16.06 -25.44 -29.73
CA HIS A 714 -16.36 -25.47 -31.16
C HIS A 714 -17.55 -24.58 -31.50
N LEU A 715 -17.29 -23.60 -32.35
CA LEU A 715 -18.25 -22.63 -32.86
C LEU A 715 -19.11 -23.28 -33.95
N ARG A 716 -20.41 -23.38 -33.73
CA ARG A 716 -21.41 -23.79 -34.71
C ARG A 716 -22.04 -22.54 -35.34
N VAL A 717 -21.66 -22.29 -36.59
CA VAL A 717 -22.20 -21.26 -37.48
C VAL A 717 -22.64 -21.93 -38.79
N PRO A 718 -23.67 -21.43 -39.48
CA PRO A 718 -23.93 -21.82 -40.87
C PRO A 718 -22.84 -21.25 -41.79
N PHE A 719 -22.61 -21.90 -42.93
CA PHE A 719 -21.55 -21.52 -43.87
C PHE A 719 -21.86 -20.25 -44.68
N VAL A 720 -23.15 -19.98 -44.92
CA VAL A 720 -23.65 -18.83 -45.68
C VAL A 720 -24.82 -18.20 -44.92
N ALA A 721 -24.89 -16.87 -44.92
CA ALA A 721 -25.97 -16.09 -44.33
C ALA A 721 -26.58 -15.10 -45.34
N ILE A 722 -27.85 -14.78 -45.13
CA ILE A 722 -28.57 -13.77 -45.91
C ILE A 722 -28.46 -12.42 -45.20
N ARG A 723 -28.07 -11.37 -45.92
CA ARG A 723 -28.00 -9.98 -45.41
C ARG A 723 -29.34 -9.57 -44.78
N ASN A 724 -29.29 -8.92 -43.62
CA ASN A 724 -30.46 -8.47 -42.85
C ASN A 724 -31.42 -9.59 -42.37
N LYS A 725 -30.93 -10.84 -42.21
CA LYS A 725 -31.63 -11.89 -41.46
C LYS A 725 -30.83 -12.30 -40.22
N GLU A 726 -31.54 -12.72 -39.18
CA GLU A 726 -30.95 -13.29 -37.97
C GLU A 726 -30.29 -14.64 -38.27
N VAL A 727 -29.07 -14.80 -37.76
CA VAL A 727 -28.26 -16.02 -37.83
C VAL A 727 -28.06 -16.54 -36.42
N ASN A 728 -28.56 -17.74 -36.13
CA ASN A 728 -28.32 -18.41 -34.86
C ASN A 728 -26.91 -19.00 -34.84
N VAL A 729 -26.11 -18.54 -33.89
CA VAL A 729 -24.74 -18.99 -33.63
C VAL A 729 -24.73 -19.70 -32.27
N SER A 730 -23.99 -20.80 -32.15
CA SER A 730 -23.84 -21.52 -30.87
C SER A 730 -22.42 -22.01 -30.64
N ALA A 731 -22.01 -22.17 -29.38
CA ALA A 731 -20.70 -22.64 -28.98
C ALA A 731 -20.85 -23.93 -28.17
N VAL A 732 -20.37 -25.05 -28.72
CA VAL A 732 -20.33 -26.33 -28.00
C VAL A 732 -19.02 -26.40 -27.23
N VAL A 733 -19.08 -26.84 -25.98
CA VAL A 733 -17.94 -26.89 -25.05
C VAL A 733 -17.79 -28.31 -24.54
N TRP A 734 -16.54 -28.77 -24.39
CA TRP A 734 -16.21 -30.08 -23.81
C TRP A 734 -15.36 -29.90 -22.53
N PRO A 735 -15.71 -30.60 -21.42
CA PRO A 735 -16.87 -31.51 -21.27
C PRO A 735 -18.21 -30.77 -21.31
N SER A 736 -19.28 -31.44 -21.74
CA SER A 736 -20.60 -30.78 -21.95
C SER A 736 -21.45 -30.63 -20.66
N GLN A 737 -20.90 -30.96 -19.49
CA GLN A 737 -21.52 -30.78 -18.18
C GLN A 737 -20.65 -29.84 -17.34
N LEU A 738 -20.65 -28.56 -17.72
CA LEU A 738 -19.95 -27.48 -17.03
C LEU A 738 -20.93 -26.63 -16.22
N GLY A 739 -20.39 -25.87 -15.27
CA GLY A 739 -21.14 -24.85 -14.53
C GLY A 739 -21.41 -23.60 -15.36
N THR A 740 -21.66 -22.47 -14.71
CA THR A 740 -21.88 -21.18 -15.39
C THR A 740 -20.62 -20.75 -16.13
N LEU A 741 -20.68 -20.78 -17.46
CA LEU A 741 -19.64 -20.29 -18.37
C LEU A 741 -19.98 -18.88 -18.86
N THR A 742 -18.96 -18.09 -19.17
CA THR A 742 -19.13 -16.76 -19.78
C THR A 742 -18.63 -16.79 -21.22
N TYR A 743 -19.51 -16.44 -22.17
CA TYR A 743 -19.23 -16.43 -23.60
C TYR A 743 -19.03 -14.99 -24.08
N PHE A 744 -17.92 -14.74 -24.79
CA PHE A 744 -17.57 -13.46 -25.39
C PHE A 744 -17.60 -13.61 -26.91
N TRP A 745 -18.58 -12.98 -27.56
CA TRP A 745 -18.82 -13.08 -28.99
C TRP A 745 -18.27 -11.86 -29.73
N TRP A 746 -17.38 -12.10 -30.69
CA TRP A 746 -16.79 -11.10 -31.55
C TRP A 746 -17.30 -11.28 -32.98
N PHE A 747 -17.95 -10.26 -33.52
CA PHE A 747 -18.47 -10.25 -34.89
C PHE A 747 -17.67 -9.24 -35.73
N GLY A 748 -17.00 -9.72 -36.77
CA GLY A 748 -16.11 -8.91 -37.60
C GLY A 748 -14.98 -8.26 -36.80
N ASN A 749 -14.66 -7.01 -37.13
CA ASN A 749 -13.62 -6.21 -36.49
C ASN A 749 -14.17 -5.31 -35.36
N SER A 750 -15.03 -5.84 -34.49
CA SER A 750 -15.54 -5.11 -33.32
C SER A 750 -14.45 -4.96 -32.25
N THR A 751 -14.34 -3.77 -31.65
CA THR A 751 -13.45 -3.52 -30.50
C THR A 751 -14.05 -3.92 -29.15
N LYS A 752 -15.32 -4.36 -29.12
CA LYS A 752 -16.02 -4.85 -27.93
C LYS A 752 -16.75 -6.17 -28.23
N PRO A 753 -16.65 -7.19 -27.36
CA PRO A 753 -17.47 -8.39 -27.48
C PRO A 753 -18.89 -8.17 -26.95
N LEU A 754 -19.84 -8.97 -27.44
CA LEU A 754 -21.11 -9.20 -26.75
C LEU A 754 -20.91 -10.31 -25.72
N ILE A 755 -21.44 -10.15 -24.51
CA ILE A 755 -21.23 -11.10 -23.39
C ILE A 755 -22.55 -11.81 -23.08
N THR A 756 -22.55 -13.15 -23.08
CA THR A 756 -23.70 -13.97 -22.68
C THR A 756 -23.31 -15.05 -21.67
N LEU A 757 -24.30 -15.53 -20.91
CA LEU A 757 -24.20 -16.77 -20.14
C LEU A 757 -24.72 -17.98 -20.93
N ASP A 758 -25.61 -17.74 -21.89
CA ASP A 758 -26.12 -18.75 -22.80
C ASP A 758 -25.11 -19.08 -23.90
N SER A 759 -25.03 -20.37 -24.23
CA SER A 759 -24.14 -20.92 -25.27
C SER A 759 -24.54 -20.55 -26.71
N SER A 760 -25.56 -19.72 -26.92
CA SER A 760 -26.09 -19.38 -28.23
C SER A 760 -26.60 -17.93 -28.30
N ILE A 761 -26.42 -17.29 -29.45
CA ILE A 761 -26.81 -15.91 -29.72
C ILE A 761 -27.34 -15.79 -31.16
N SER A 762 -28.35 -14.95 -31.40
CA SER A 762 -28.75 -14.53 -32.75
C SER A 762 -28.06 -13.23 -33.13
N PHE A 763 -27.55 -13.14 -34.36
CA PHE A 763 -26.88 -11.93 -34.88
C PHE A 763 -27.25 -11.67 -36.35
N THR A 764 -27.31 -10.39 -36.74
CA THR A 764 -27.78 -9.96 -38.06
C THR A 764 -26.70 -9.19 -38.81
N PHE A 765 -26.25 -9.73 -39.95
CA PHE A 765 -25.19 -9.13 -40.76
C PHE A 765 -25.74 -8.08 -41.74
N LEU A 766 -25.19 -6.86 -41.67
CA LEU A 766 -25.61 -5.70 -42.47
C LEU A 766 -24.84 -5.53 -43.78
N ALA A 767 -23.63 -6.09 -43.89
CA ALA A 767 -22.75 -5.96 -45.04
C ALA A 767 -22.48 -7.33 -45.69
N GLU A 768 -22.40 -7.36 -47.02
CA GLU A 768 -21.99 -8.56 -47.76
C GLU A 768 -20.49 -8.83 -47.65
N GLY A 769 -20.10 -10.08 -47.85
CA GLY A 769 -18.72 -10.54 -47.83
C GLY A 769 -18.43 -11.53 -46.69
N THR A 770 -17.17 -11.94 -46.59
CA THR A 770 -16.71 -12.86 -45.55
C THR A 770 -16.57 -12.11 -44.22
N ASN A 771 -17.33 -12.55 -43.21
CA ASN A 771 -17.26 -12.01 -41.85
C ASN A 771 -16.67 -13.08 -40.92
N THR A 772 -15.67 -12.69 -40.12
CA THR A 772 -15.10 -13.53 -39.06
C THR A 772 -16.01 -13.51 -37.84
N ILE A 773 -16.33 -14.67 -37.27
CA ILE A 773 -16.99 -14.81 -35.97
C ILE A 773 -16.01 -15.53 -35.04
N THR A 774 -15.69 -14.94 -33.89
CA THR A 774 -14.92 -15.60 -32.82
C THR A 774 -15.77 -15.70 -31.58
N VAL A 775 -15.82 -16.88 -30.97
CA VAL A 775 -16.29 -17.04 -29.58
C VAL A 775 -15.10 -17.31 -28.68
N GLN A 776 -15.03 -16.63 -27.54
CA GLN A 776 -14.14 -16.97 -26.44
C GLN A 776 -14.99 -17.40 -25.25
N VAL A 777 -14.64 -18.51 -24.61
CA VAL A 777 -15.35 -19.05 -23.45
C VAL A 777 -14.41 -19.00 -22.26
N ALA A 778 -14.84 -18.32 -21.20
CA ALA A 778 -14.12 -18.27 -19.93
C ALA A 778 -14.70 -19.29 -18.95
N ALA A 779 -13.81 -20.14 -18.42
CA ALA A 779 -14.07 -21.14 -17.39
C ALA A 779 -13.11 -20.91 -16.21
N GLY A 780 -13.50 -20.05 -15.28
CA GLY A 780 -12.64 -19.63 -14.16
C GLY A 780 -11.44 -18.83 -14.65
N ASN A 781 -10.26 -19.44 -14.64
CA ASN A 781 -8.98 -18.87 -15.10
C ASN A 781 -8.63 -19.23 -16.56
N ALA A 782 -9.28 -20.23 -17.15
CA ALA A 782 -9.04 -20.65 -18.53
C ALA A 782 -9.92 -19.84 -19.50
N LEU A 783 -9.32 -19.39 -20.61
CA LEU A 783 -10.03 -18.75 -21.72
C LEU A 783 -9.64 -19.46 -23.02
N ILE A 784 -10.62 -20.11 -23.65
CA ILE A 784 -10.43 -20.90 -24.89
C ILE A 784 -11.33 -20.31 -25.98
N GLN A 785 -10.85 -20.28 -27.21
CA GLN A 785 -11.53 -19.63 -28.33
C GLN A 785 -11.61 -20.52 -29.57
N ASP A 786 -12.67 -20.33 -30.35
CA ASP A 786 -12.80 -20.86 -31.71
C ASP A 786 -13.28 -19.74 -32.66
N THR A 787 -12.80 -19.76 -33.90
CA THR A 787 -13.02 -18.72 -34.91
C THR A 787 -13.45 -19.36 -36.22
N LYS A 788 -14.54 -18.86 -36.82
CA LYS A 788 -15.02 -19.32 -38.12
C LYS A 788 -15.52 -18.17 -38.98
N ASP A 789 -15.32 -18.34 -40.28
CA ASP A 789 -15.77 -17.41 -41.31
C ASP A 789 -17.18 -17.77 -41.78
N ILE A 790 -18.01 -16.74 -42.00
CA ILE A 790 -19.32 -16.87 -42.65
C ILE A 790 -19.38 -15.99 -43.91
N ALA A 791 -19.92 -16.52 -45.01
CA ALA A 791 -20.15 -15.75 -46.22
C ALA A 791 -21.54 -15.08 -46.17
N VAL A 792 -21.59 -13.75 -46.19
CA VAL A 792 -22.85 -12.98 -46.17
C VAL A 792 -23.19 -12.49 -47.57
N HIS A 793 -24.40 -12.79 -48.05
CA HIS A 793 -24.88 -12.42 -49.38
C HIS A 793 -26.34 -11.91 -49.36
N GLU A 794 -26.73 -11.08 -50.32
CA GLU A 794 -28.11 -10.59 -50.47
C GLU A 794 -29.08 -11.70 -50.94
N TYR A 795 -28.61 -12.60 -51.82
CA TYR A 795 -29.36 -13.75 -52.31
C TYR A 795 -28.40 -14.89 -52.70
N PHE A 796 -28.83 -16.14 -52.50
CA PHE A 796 -28.20 -17.34 -53.03
C PHE A 796 -29.29 -18.41 -53.23
N GLN A 797 -29.03 -19.40 -54.10
CA GLN A 797 -29.78 -20.65 -54.10
C GLN A 797 -28.89 -21.77 -53.53
N SER A 798 -29.49 -22.72 -52.82
CA SER A 798 -28.78 -23.87 -52.27
C SER A 798 -29.47 -25.19 -52.61
N GLN A 799 -28.68 -26.25 -52.73
CA GLN A 799 -29.15 -27.58 -53.09
C GLN A 799 -28.38 -28.65 -52.32
N LEU A 800 -29.14 -29.54 -51.67
CA LEU A 800 -28.59 -30.73 -51.02
C LEU A 800 -28.10 -31.73 -52.08
N LEU A 801 -26.88 -32.22 -51.87
CA LEU A 801 -26.17 -33.25 -52.63
C LEU A 801 -26.04 -34.51 -51.77
N SER A 802 -26.10 -35.66 -52.44
CA SER A 802 -25.77 -36.96 -51.86
C SER A 802 -24.63 -37.63 -52.61
N PHE A 803 -23.98 -38.57 -51.93
CA PHE A 803 -22.85 -39.33 -52.46
C PHE A 803 -23.20 -40.80 -52.61
N SER A 804 -22.50 -41.47 -53.53
CA SER A 804 -22.45 -42.94 -53.53
C SER A 804 -21.95 -43.47 -52.17
N PRO A 805 -22.52 -44.57 -51.61
CA PRO A 805 -22.15 -45.12 -50.28
C PRO A 805 -20.66 -45.43 -50.07
N ASN A 806 -19.87 -45.53 -51.14
CA ASN A 806 -18.41 -45.65 -51.10
C ASN A 806 -17.71 -44.56 -50.26
N LEU A 807 -18.31 -43.36 -50.13
CA LEU A 807 -17.76 -42.28 -49.31
C LEU A 807 -17.96 -42.52 -47.81
N ASP A 808 -19.09 -43.09 -47.40
CA ASP A 808 -19.46 -43.28 -45.99
C ASP A 808 -18.49 -44.21 -45.25
N TYR A 809 -18.03 -45.27 -45.91
CA TYR A 809 -17.00 -46.18 -45.39
C TYR A 809 -15.63 -45.52 -45.17
N HIS A 810 -15.45 -44.28 -45.62
CA HIS A 810 -14.18 -43.55 -45.62
C HIS A 810 -14.31 -42.11 -45.06
N ASN A 811 -15.46 -41.73 -44.52
CA ASN A 811 -15.67 -40.46 -43.82
C ASN A 811 -15.14 -40.57 -42.38
N PRO A 812 -14.09 -39.81 -41.99
CA PRO A 812 -13.48 -39.88 -40.67
C PRO A 812 -14.12 -38.91 -39.66
N ASP A 813 -15.18 -38.20 -40.03
CA ASP A 813 -15.84 -37.11 -39.29
C ASP A 813 -14.94 -35.89 -38.97
N ILE A 814 -13.82 -35.72 -39.70
CA ILE A 814 -12.83 -34.64 -39.52
C ILE A 814 -13.24 -33.38 -40.33
N PRO A 815 -13.22 -32.16 -39.74
CA PRO A 815 -13.56 -30.91 -40.44
C PRO A 815 -12.70 -30.59 -41.67
N GLU A 816 -11.38 -30.77 -41.56
CA GLU A 816 -10.41 -30.50 -42.62
C GLU A 816 -10.63 -31.44 -43.82
N TRP A 817 -10.91 -32.71 -43.54
CA TRP A 817 -11.27 -33.69 -44.57
C TRP A 817 -12.57 -33.31 -45.28
N ARG A 818 -13.59 -32.83 -44.55
CA ARG A 818 -14.82 -32.31 -45.16
C ARG A 818 -14.56 -31.10 -46.06
N GLN A 819 -13.65 -30.21 -45.67
CA GLN A 819 -13.27 -29.04 -46.46
C GLN A 819 -12.53 -29.45 -47.74
N ASP A 820 -11.61 -30.42 -47.66
CA ASP A 820 -10.92 -30.97 -48.84
C ASP A 820 -11.86 -31.71 -49.80
N ILE A 821 -12.81 -32.51 -49.29
CA ILE A 821 -13.85 -33.13 -50.11
C ILE A 821 -14.73 -32.05 -50.77
N GLY A 822 -15.13 -31.01 -50.03
CA GLY A 822 -15.83 -29.83 -50.57
C GLY A 822 -15.05 -29.16 -51.72
N ASN A 823 -13.74 -28.95 -51.54
CA ASN A 823 -12.84 -28.42 -52.55
C ASN A 823 -12.72 -29.33 -53.78
N VAL A 824 -12.70 -30.66 -53.60
CA VAL A 824 -12.69 -31.63 -54.72
C VAL A 824 -13.99 -31.58 -55.51
N ILE A 825 -15.15 -31.57 -54.84
CA ILE A 825 -16.47 -31.45 -55.49
C ILE A 825 -16.58 -30.13 -56.24
N LYS A 826 -16.18 -29.01 -55.61
CA LYS A 826 -16.15 -27.68 -56.21
C LYS A 826 -15.30 -27.65 -57.49
N ARG A 827 -14.08 -28.18 -57.45
CA ARG A 827 -13.20 -28.29 -58.64
C ARG A 827 -13.78 -29.22 -59.71
N ALA A 828 -14.48 -30.29 -59.34
CA ALA A 828 -15.15 -31.17 -60.29
C ALA A 828 -16.32 -30.46 -60.99
N LEU A 829 -17.16 -29.73 -60.25
CA LEU A 829 -18.26 -28.92 -60.80
C LEU A 829 -17.76 -27.85 -61.77
N VAL A 830 -16.75 -27.05 -61.36
CA VAL A 830 -16.10 -26.03 -62.21
C VAL A 830 -15.54 -26.65 -63.49
N LYS A 831 -14.86 -27.81 -63.39
CA LYS A 831 -14.28 -28.52 -64.54
C LYS A 831 -15.33 -29.08 -65.52
N VAL A 832 -16.49 -29.50 -65.03
CA VAL A 832 -17.55 -30.11 -65.86
C VAL A 832 -18.47 -29.06 -66.49
N THR A 833 -18.73 -27.95 -65.82
CA THR A 833 -19.69 -26.92 -66.27
C THR A 833 -19.05 -25.64 -66.81
N GLY A 834 -17.81 -25.33 -66.45
CA GLY A 834 -17.17 -24.06 -66.77
C GLY A 834 -17.66 -22.85 -65.94
N VAL A 835 -18.54 -23.07 -64.96
CA VAL A 835 -19.00 -22.02 -64.02
C VAL A 835 -17.82 -21.50 -63.18
N PRO A 836 -17.68 -20.18 -62.96
CA PRO A 836 -16.58 -19.61 -62.19
C PRO A 836 -16.48 -20.13 -60.74
N GLU A 837 -15.24 -20.32 -60.27
CA GLU A 837 -14.95 -20.88 -58.94
C GLU A 837 -15.37 -19.96 -57.78
N ASP A 838 -15.60 -18.67 -58.02
CA ASP A 838 -16.11 -17.72 -57.02
C ASP A 838 -17.64 -17.76 -56.83
N GLN A 839 -18.37 -18.41 -57.75
CA GLN A 839 -19.84 -18.54 -57.72
C GLN A 839 -20.33 -19.84 -57.08
N ILE A 840 -19.43 -20.75 -56.72
CA ILE A 840 -19.73 -22.07 -56.14
C ILE A 840 -19.12 -22.16 -54.74
N LEU A 841 -19.93 -22.45 -53.73
CA LEU A 841 -19.47 -22.96 -52.43
C LEU A 841 -20.06 -24.36 -52.20
N VAL A 842 -19.29 -25.26 -51.60
CA VAL A 842 -19.73 -26.60 -51.24
C VAL A 842 -19.35 -26.86 -49.78
N ALA A 843 -20.35 -27.11 -48.94
CA ALA A 843 -20.15 -27.48 -47.55
C ALA A 843 -20.56 -28.93 -47.33
N VAL A 844 -19.61 -29.79 -46.94
CA VAL A 844 -19.91 -31.18 -46.56
C VAL A 844 -20.36 -31.20 -45.10
N PHE A 845 -21.45 -31.91 -44.79
CA PHE A 845 -22.01 -31.99 -43.44
C PHE A 845 -21.35 -33.10 -42.60
N PRO A 846 -21.34 -32.97 -41.25
CA PRO A 846 -20.96 -34.06 -40.34
C PRO A 846 -22.05 -35.13 -40.26
N GLY A 847 -21.66 -36.36 -39.90
CA GLY A 847 -22.56 -37.51 -39.76
C GLY A 847 -22.63 -38.44 -40.97
N LEU A 848 -23.49 -39.45 -40.86
CA LEU A 848 -23.73 -40.50 -41.86
C LEU A 848 -25.25 -40.70 -42.08
N PRO A 849 -25.74 -40.88 -43.32
CA PRO A 849 -24.99 -40.88 -44.59
C PRO A 849 -24.38 -39.50 -44.88
N THR A 850 -23.22 -39.50 -45.54
CA THR A 850 -22.52 -38.26 -45.88
C THR A 850 -23.38 -37.47 -46.87
N SER A 851 -23.51 -36.17 -46.64
CA SER A 851 -24.25 -35.24 -47.49
C SER A 851 -23.52 -33.91 -47.55
N ALA A 852 -23.85 -33.09 -48.54
CA ALA A 852 -23.25 -31.76 -48.71
C ALA A 852 -24.28 -30.78 -49.26
N GLU A 853 -24.13 -29.50 -48.99
CA GLU A 853 -24.92 -28.45 -49.61
C GLU A 853 -24.07 -27.64 -50.60
N LEU A 854 -24.57 -27.54 -51.82
CA LEU A 854 -24.05 -26.70 -52.89
C LEU A 854 -24.77 -25.35 -52.82
N PHE A 855 -24.03 -24.27 -52.55
CA PHE A 855 -24.53 -22.90 -52.62
C PHE A 855 -24.06 -22.26 -53.93
N ILE A 856 -25.00 -21.67 -54.65
CA ILE A 856 -24.80 -21.00 -55.93
C ILE A 856 -24.99 -19.50 -55.70
N LEU A 857 -23.91 -18.74 -55.92
CA LEU A 857 -23.80 -17.32 -55.61
C LEU A 857 -23.87 -16.46 -56.88
N PRO A 858 -24.43 -15.24 -56.80
CA PRO A 858 -24.48 -14.32 -57.94
C PRO A 858 -23.07 -13.83 -58.37
N PRO A 859 -22.88 -13.46 -59.64
CA PRO A 859 -21.60 -13.00 -60.17
C PRO A 859 -21.15 -11.66 -59.55
N LYS A 860 -19.94 -11.62 -58.97
CA LYS A 860 -19.41 -10.48 -58.20
C LYS A 860 -19.11 -9.19 -58.98
N ASN A 861 -19.27 -9.16 -60.31
CA ASN A 861 -18.86 -8.04 -61.16
C ASN A 861 -19.94 -7.59 -62.15
N LEU A 862 -20.91 -6.80 -61.66
CA LEU A 862 -21.75 -5.92 -62.50
C LEU A 862 -21.83 -4.51 -61.92
N THR A 863 -20.86 -3.67 -62.28
CA THR A 863 -20.95 -2.22 -62.07
C THR A 863 -22.17 -1.64 -62.79
N GLU A 864 -23.08 -1.01 -62.05
CA GLU A 864 -24.17 -0.12 -62.49
C GLU A 864 -24.56 -0.12 -63.99
N ARG A 865 -25.14 -1.22 -64.51
CA ARG A 865 -26.21 -1.23 -65.57
C ARG A 865 -26.57 -2.62 -66.10
N ARG A 866 -26.95 -3.52 -65.20
CA ARG A 866 -28.00 -4.53 -65.40
C ARG A 866 -28.40 -5.05 -64.02
N LYS A 867 -29.69 -5.30 -63.80
CA LYS A 867 -30.05 -6.35 -62.85
C LYS A 867 -29.66 -7.65 -63.53
N GLY A 868 -28.70 -8.38 -62.97
CA GLY A 868 -28.62 -9.81 -63.23
C GLY A 868 -29.86 -10.42 -62.60
N ASN A 869 -30.66 -11.12 -63.38
CA ASN A 869 -31.96 -11.61 -62.93
C ASN A 869 -31.79 -12.92 -62.15
N GLU A 870 -32.83 -13.34 -61.42
CA GLU A 870 -32.91 -14.73 -60.93
C GLU A 870 -32.76 -15.71 -62.11
N GLU A 871 -33.25 -15.34 -63.31
CA GLU A 871 -33.08 -16.05 -64.59
C GLU A 871 -31.61 -16.39 -64.94
N ASP A 872 -30.65 -15.49 -64.67
CA ASP A 872 -29.22 -15.74 -64.93
C ASP A 872 -28.68 -16.81 -63.96
N LEU A 873 -29.17 -16.81 -62.72
CA LEU A 873 -28.80 -17.79 -61.70
C LEU A 873 -29.50 -19.14 -61.95
N GLU A 874 -30.78 -19.13 -62.32
CA GLU A 874 -31.55 -20.31 -62.72
C GLU A 874 -30.89 -21.04 -63.90
N GLN A 875 -30.35 -20.32 -64.90
CA GLN A 875 -29.61 -20.94 -66.00
C GLN A 875 -28.31 -21.62 -65.54
N ILE A 876 -27.61 -21.07 -64.54
CA ILE A 876 -26.43 -21.68 -63.91
C ILE A 876 -26.84 -22.91 -63.06
N VAL A 877 -27.96 -22.81 -62.34
CA VAL A 877 -28.54 -23.88 -61.52
C VAL A 877 -28.96 -25.06 -62.38
N GLU A 878 -29.69 -24.84 -63.48
CA GLU A 878 -30.04 -25.89 -64.45
C GLU A 878 -28.79 -26.57 -65.02
N MET A 879 -27.74 -25.81 -65.35
CA MET A 879 -26.50 -26.36 -65.88
C MET A 879 -25.77 -27.26 -64.87
N LEU A 880 -25.66 -26.82 -63.62
CA LEU A 880 -25.06 -27.59 -62.52
C LEU A 880 -25.90 -28.84 -62.18
N PHE A 881 -27.23 -28.71 -62.11
CA PHE A 881 -28.13 -29.82 -61.81
C PHE A 881 -28.14 -30.85 -62.93
N ASN A 882 -28.09 -30.43 -64.20
CA ASN A 882 -28.00 -31.33 -65.34
C ASN A 882 -26.68 -32.13 -65.32
N ALA A 883 -25.55 -31.48 -65.00
CA ALA A 883 -24.26 -32.15 -64.85
C ALA A 883 -24.24 -33.17 -63.69
N LEU A 884 -24.84 -32.83 -62.54
CA LEU A 884 -24.98 -33.73 -61.40
C LEU A 884 -25.94 -34.91 -61.68
N ASN A 885 -27.11 -34.64 -62.28
CA ASN A 885 -28.10 -35.68 -62.61
C ASN A 885 -27.61 -36.65 -63.71
N GLN A 886 -26.70 -36.21 -64.58
CA GLN A 886 -26.01 -37.08 -65.54
C GLN A 886 -24.83 -37.86 -64.92
N ASN A 887 -24.60 -37.76 -63.61
CA ASN A 887 -23.48 -38.37 -62.88
C ASN A 887 -22.08 -37.98 -63.41
N LEU A 888 -21.95 -36.81 -64.05
CA LEU A 888 -20.66 -36.34 -64.59
C LEU A 888 -19.70 -35.87 -63.49
N VAL A 889 -20.24 -35.56 -62.31
CA VAL A 889 -19.49 -35.12 -61.13
C VAL A 889 -19.08 -36.34 -60.30
N GLN A 890 -17.91 -36.90 -60.62
CA GLN A 890 -17.32 -38.03 -59.91
C GLN A 890 -15.83 -37.82 -59.65
N PHE A 891 -15.32 -38.40 -58.56
CA PHE A 891 -13.91 -38.37 -58.20
C PHE A 891 -13.44 -39.72 -57.64
N GLU A 892 -12.14 -40.00 -57.75
CA GLU A 892 -11.53 -41.18 -57.14
C GLU A 892 -10.91 -40.78 -55.79
N LEU A 893 -11.41 -41.36 -54.70
CA LEU A 893 -10.97 -41.03 -53.33
C LEU A 893 -9.66 -41.74 -52.98
N LYS A 894 -9.52 -42.99 -53.43
CA LYS A 894 -8.36 -43.88 -53.34
C LYS A 894 -8.39 -44.82 -54.54
N PRO A 895 -7.25 -45.42 -54.97
CA PRO A 895 -7.22 -46.35 -56.10
C PRO A 895 -8.30 -47.44 -56.02
N GLY A 896 -9.21 -47.46 -57.01
CA GLY A 896 -10.34 -48.38 -57.07
C GLY A 896 -11.61 -47.95 -56.32
N VAL A 897 -11.62 -46.78 -55.67
CA VAL A 897 -12.77 -46.23 -54.94
C VAL A 897 -13.26 -44.94 -55.58
N GLN A 898 -14.19 -45.09 -56.53
CA GLN A 898 -14.89 -43.96 -57.15
C GLN A 898 -16.08 -43.52 -56.29
N VAL A 899 -16.26 -42.20 -56.20
CA VAL A 899 -17.36 -41.53 -55.53
C VAL A 899 -18.11 -40.68 -56.55
N ILE A 900 -19.43 -40.88 -56.65
CA ILE A 900 -20.33 -40.12 -57.53
C ILE A 900 -21.14 -39.14 -56.67
N VAL A 901 -21.33 -37.92 -57.16
CA VAL A 901 -22.10 -36.85 -56.51
C VAL A 901 -23.36 -36.56 -57.33
N TYR A 902 -24.53 -36.54 -56.68
CA TYR A 902 -25.82 -36.33 -57.35
C TYR A 902 -26.77 -35.48 -56.50
N VAL A 903 -27.79 -34.91 -57.15
CA VAL A 903 -28.80 -34.04 -56.51
C VAL A 903 -29.85 -34.89 -55.78
N THR A 904 -30.25 -34.49 -54.57
CA THR A 904 -31.46 -35.02 -53.94
C THR A 904 -32.68 -34.16 -54.26
N GLN A 905 -33.70 -34.72 -54.89
CA GLN A 905 -34.99 -34.06 -55.02
C GLN A 905 -35.62 -33.88 -53.63
N LEU A 906 -35.92 -32.62 -53.27
CA LEU A 906 -36.34 -32.25 -51.92
C LEU A 906 -37.80 -32.62 -51.62
N THR A 907 -38.01 -33.39 -50.56
CA THR A 907 -39.16 -33.18 -49.68
C THR A 907 -38.91 -31.93 -48.83
N LEU A 908 -39.89 -31.03 -48.72
CA LEU A 908 -39.77 -29.72 -48.06
C LEU A 908 -39.39 -29.81 -46.57
N ALA A 909 -38.11 -29.62 -46.25
CA ALA A 909 -37.62 -29.12 -44.96
C ALA A 909 -36.18 -28.58 -45.11
N PRO A 910 -35.82 -27.42 -44.54
CA PRO A 910 -34.42 -27.05 -44.34
C PRO A 910 -33.84 -27.90 -43.19
N LEU A 911 -32.73 -28.60 -43.43
CA LEU A 911 -32.11 -29.51 -42.46
C LEU A 911 -31.25 -28.78 -41.43
N VAL A 912 -31.88 -27.90 -40.64
CA VAL A 912 -31.32 -27.38 -39.39
C VAL A 912 -31.86 -28.17 -38.20
N ASP A 913 -31.61 -29.49 -38.19
CA ASP A 913 -31.50 -30.24 -36.94
C ASP A 913 -30.85 -31.62 -37.14
N SER A 914 -29.60 -31.76 -36.68
CA SER A 914 -28.90 -33.04 -36.50
C SER A 914 -28.58 -33.30 -35.01
N SER A 915 -29.50 -32.88 -34.12
CA SER A 915 -29.41 -33.02 -32.66
C SER A 915 -29.91 -34.37 -32.11
N ALA A 916 -29.89 -35.43 -32.93
CA ALA A 916 -30.37 -36.77 -32.56
C ALA A 916 -29.24 -37.77 -32.25
N GLY A 917 -28.35 -37.42 -31.30
CA GLY A 917 -27.44 -38.40 -30.69
C GLY A 917 -28.25 -39.56 -30.09
N HIS A 918 -27.84 -40.81 -30.31
CA HIS A 918 -28.68 -41.99 -30.04
C HIS A 918 -29.06 -42.17 -28.56
N SER A 919 -30.22 -41.62 -28.19
CA SER A 919 -30.87 -41.90 -26.92
C SER A 919 -31.41 -43.33 -26.88
N SER A 920 -30.60 -44.23 -26.30
CA SER A 920 -30.97 -45.62 -26.03
C SER A 920 -32.28 -45.75 -25.23
N SER A 921 -32.67 -44.70 -24.47
CA SER A 921 -33.87 -44.73 -23.64
C SER A 921 -35.18 -44.79 -24.44
N ALA A 922 -35.24 -44.24 -25.66
CA ALA A 922 -36.48 -44.28 -26.47
C ALA A 922 -36.81 -45.70 -26.95
N MET A 923 -35.78 -46.44 -27.39
CA MET A 923 -35.94 -47.84 -27.81
C MET A 923 -36.13 -48.77 -26.60
N LEU A 924 -35.48 -48.48 -25.47
CA LEU A 924 -35.73 -49.15 -24.19
C LEU A 924 -37.14 -48.86 -23.62
N MET A 925 -37.71 -47.67 -23.86
CA MET A 925 -39.10 -47.34 -23.49
C MET A 925 -40.12 -48.08 -24.36
N LEU A 926 -39.89 -48.20 -25.66
CA LEU A 926 -40.72 -49.05 -26.52
C LEU A 926 -40.62 -50.53 -26.13
N LEU A 927 -39.41 -51.02 -25.83
CA LEU A 927 -39.22 -52.37 -25.32
C LEU A 927 -39.86 -52.56 -23.93
N SER A 928 -39.76 -51.60 -23.01
CA SER A 928 -40.36 -51.71 -21.68
C SER A 928 -41.90 -51.66 -21.74
N VAL A 929 -42.49 -50.85 -22.62
CA VAL A 929 -43.94 -50.85 -22.88
C VAL A 929 -44.40 -52.19 -23.48
N VAL A 930 -43.61 -52.79 -24.38
CA VAL A 930 -43.90 -54.14 -24.91
C VAL A 930 -43.75 -55.22 -23.82
N PHE A 931 -42.72 -55.15 -22.97
CA PHE A 931 -42.54 -56.08 -21.84
C PHE A 931 -43.62 -55.91 -20.76
N VAL A 932 -44.05 -54.68 -20.46
CA VAL A 932 -45.17 -54.40 -19.55
C VAL A 932 -46.49 -54.86 -20.17
N GLY A 933 -46.71 -54.68 -21.48
CA GLY A 933 -47.86 -55.22 -22.18
C GLY A 933 -47.93 -56.75 -22.11
N LEU A 934 -46.79 -57.44 -22.35
CA LEU A 934 -46.66 -58.89 -22.18
C LEU A 934 -46.85 -59.32 -20.73
N ALA A 935 -46.28 -58.60 -19.75
CA ALA A 935 -46.45 -58.90 -18.33
C ALA A 935 -47.91 -58.73 -17.89
N VAL A 936 -48.59 -57.65 -18.30
CA VAL A 936 -50.01 -57.43 -18.03
C VAL A 936 -50.87 -58.52 -18.69
N PHE A 937 -50.56 -58.93 -19.92
CA PHE A 937 -51.25 -60.03 -20.61
C PHE A 937 -51.05 -61.38 -19.89
N LEU A 938 -49.83 -61.68 -19.42
CA LEU A 938 -49.52 -62.88 -18.65
C LEU A 938 -50.20 -62.88 -17.27
N ILE A 939 -50.16 -61.75 -16.54
CA ILE A 939 -50.83 -61.56 -15.26
C ILE A 939 -52.35 -61.68 -15.42
N TYR A 940 -52.93 -61.09 -16.47
CA TYR A 940 -54.35 -61.21 -16.80
C TYR A 940 -54.75 -62.68 -17.06
N LYS A 941 -53.91 -63.42 -17.80
CA LYS A 941 -54.14 -64.85 -18.08
C LYS A 941 -53.99 -65.75 -16.84
N PHE A 942 -53.09 -65.40 -15.91
CA PHE A 942 -52.89 -66.16 -14.66
C PHE A 942 -53.88 -65.80 -13.54
N LYS A 943 -54.49 -64.60 -13.52
CA LYS A 943 -55.35 -64.16 -12.39
C LYS A 943 -56.66 -64.94 -12.20
N ARG A 944 -57.04 -65.84 -13.12
CA ARG A 944 -58.22 -66.72 -12.98
C ARG A 944 -57.93 -68.02 -12.19
N LYS A 945 -57.44 -67.90 -10.95
CA LYS A 945 -57.48 -68.96 -9.89
C LYS A 945 -57.11 -68.44 -8.47
N ILE A 946 -58.10 -67.88 -7.76
CA ILE A 946 -58.55 -68.26 -6.38
C ILE A 946 -57.47 -68.55 -5.28
N PRO A 947 -57.53 -68.02 -4.02
CA PRO A 947 -58.16 -66.78 -3.50
C PRO A 947 -57.40 -66.03 -2.34
N TRP A 948 -57.92 -64.85 -1.96
CA TRP A 948 -58.01 -64.18 -0.62
C TRP A 948 -56.96 -64.38 0.52
N ILE A 949 -56.47 -63.25 1.08
CA ILE A 949 -56.56 -62.88 2.52
C ILE A 949 -56.28 -61.37 2.70
N ASN A 950 -56.94 -60.72 3.67
CA ASN A 950 -56.83 -59.28 3.96
C ASN A 950 -56.06 -59.03 5.27
N ILE A 951 -55.28 -57.94 5.37
CA ILE A 951 -54.99 -57.27 6.65
C ILE A 951 -55.13 -55.74 6.50
N TYR A 952 -55.82 -55.18 7.50
CA TYR A 952 -56.10 -53.79 7.87
C TYR A 952 -55.15 -52.68 7.43
N ALA A 953 -55.75 -51.54 7.08
CA ALA A 953 -55.24 -50.22 7.45
C ALA A 953 -55.86 -49.79 8.79
N GLN A 954 -55.18 -48.91 9.55
CA GLN A 954 -55.75 -48.31 10.76
C GLN A 954 -55.39 -46.83 10.85
N VAL A 955 -56.41 -45.99 11.04
CA VAL A 955 -56.32 -44.55 11.26
C VAL A 955 -56.39 -44.29 12.77
N GLN A 956 -55.69 -43.27 13.27
CA GLN A 956 -55.96 -42.75 14.61
C GLN A 956 -55.74 -41.24 14.70
N HIS A 957 -56.84 -40.51 14.83
CA HIS A 957 -56.91 -39.06 15.05
C HIS A 957 -58.17 -38.81 15.90
N ASP A 958 -58.01 -38.10 17.02
CA ASP A 958 -58.99 -37.74 18.05
C ASP A 958 -58.16 -37.13 19.22
N LYS A 959 -58.51 -36.05 19.95
CA LYS A 959 -59.68 -35.15 20.03
C LYS A 959 -59.20 -33.71 20.39
N GLU A 960 -59.87 -32.60 20.06
CA GLU A 960 -61.14 -32.02 20.61
C GLU A 960 -61.09 -31.81 22.15
N GLN A 961 -61.65 -30.78 22.81
CA GLN A 961 -62.51 -29.61 22.51
C GLN A 961 -62.49 -28.68 23.79
N GLU A 962 -63.07 -27.47 23.97
CA GLU A 962 -63.80 -26.41 23.22
C GLU A 962 -63.86 -25.11 24.09
N MET A 963 -64.44 -23.99 23.57
CA MET A 963 -65.02 -22.82 24.30
C MET A 963 -64.02 -21.89 25.06
N ILE A 964 -64.14 -20.54 25.15
CA ILE A 964 -65.05 -19.47 24.67
C ILE A 964 -64.23 -18.14 24.70
N GLY A 965 -64.51 -17.04 23.98
CA GLY A 965 -65.54 -16.75 22.97
C GLY A 965 -66.22 -15.37 23.17
N SER A 966 -65.71 -14.28 22.59
CA SER A 966 -66.39 -12.95 22.60
C SER A 966 -66.15 -12.09 21.34
N VAL A 967 -67.02 -11.10 21.13
CA VAL A 967 -67.24 -10.23 19.95
C VAL A 967 -67.39 -8.78 20.50
N SER A 968 -66.99 -7.66 19.88
CA SER A 968 -66.99 -7.20 18.46
C SER A 968 -65.98 -6.08 18.14
N GLN A 969 -65.67 -5.91 16.83
CA GLN A 969 -65.40 -4.65 16.08
C GLN A 969 -64.37 -3.62 16.61
N SER A 970 -63.41 -3.18 15.81
CA SER A 970 -63.66 -2.27 14.66
C SER A 970 -62.49 -2.24 13.64
N GLU A 971 -62.65 -1.51 12.53
CA GLU A 971 -61.88 -1.65 11.27
C GLU A 971 -60.83 -0.55 11.03
N ASN A 972 -59.73 -0.88 10.31
CA ASN A 972 -59.33 -0.24 9.03
C ASN A 972 -57.89 -0.58 8.58
N ALA A 973 -57.73 -1.22 7.40
CA ALA A 973 -56.56 -1.13 6.51
C ALA A 973 -56.74 -2.00 5.23
N PRO A 974 -56.78 -1.44 4.00
CA PRO A 974 -56.84 -2.22 2.75
C PRO A 974 -55.47 -2.43 2.08
N LYS A 975 -55.39 -3.46 1.21
CA LYS A 975 -54.23 -3.73 0.32
C LYS A 975 -54.29 -2.88 -0.95
N ILE A 976 -53.15 -2.45 -1.49
CA ILE A 976 -52.97 -2.05 -2.89
C ILE A 976 -51.66 -2.66 -3.45
N THR A 977 -51.61 -2.88 -4.77
CA THR A 977 -50.55 -3.55 -5.55
C THR A 977 -49.41 -2.62 -5.99
N LEU A 978 -48.36 -3.20 -6.60
CA LEU A 978 -47.14 -2.51 -7.03
C LEU A 978 -46.96 -2.53 -8.56
N SER A 979 -46.93 -1.34 -9.17
CA SER A 979 -46.44 -0.99 -10.52
C SER A 979 -46.35 0.55 -10.55
N ASP A 980 -45.58 1.28 -11.36
CA ASP A 980 -44.58 1.02 -12.43
C ASP A 980 -43.48 2.10 -12.31
N PHE A 981 -42.32 1.96 -12.98
CA PHE A 981 -41.53 3.12 -13.44
C PHE A 981 -40.63 2.76 -14.63
N THR A 982 -40.37 3.74 -15.51
CA THR A 982 -39.76 3.58 -16.85
C THR A 982 -38.46 4.37 -17.03
N GLU A 983 -37.73 4.03 -18.10
CA GLU A 983 -36.50 4.67 -18.58
C GLU A 983 -36.69 6.11 -19.11
N PRO A 984 -35.60 6.84 -19.36
CA PRO A 984 -35.50 7.64 -20.58
C PRO A 984 -34.13 7.61 -21.29
N GLU A 985 -34.12 7.88 -22.60
CA GLU A 985 -32.93 8.09 -23.43
C GLU A 985 -32.89 9.55 -24.01
N GLU A 986 -31.91 9.86 -24.86
CA GLU A 986 -31.41 11.20 -25.26
C GLU A 986 -32.41 12.17 -25.94
N LEU A 987 -32.11 13.50 -25.89
CA LEU A 987 -31.96 14.35 -27.09
C LEU A 987 -31.30 15.73 -26.84
N LEU A 988 -31.10 16.49 -27.93
CA LEU A 988 -30.02 17.49 -28.16
C LEU A 988 -30.44 18.99 -28.03
N ASP A 989 -29.42 19.85 -27.86
CA ASP A 989 -29.30 21.29 -28.23
C ASP A 989 -30.30 22.37 -27.77
N LYS A 990 -29.75 23.41 -27.09
CA LYS A 990 -29.64 24.77 -27.66
C LYS A 990 -28.75 25.77 -26.90
N GLU A 991 -28.13 26.67 -27.64
CA GLU A 991 -27.36 27.83 -27.17
C GLU A 991 -28.26 29.02 -26.75
N LEU A 992 -27.79 29.88 -25.82
CA LEU A 992 -27.43 31.27 -26.19
C LEU A 992 -26.55 32.00 -25.14
N ASP A 993 -25.75 32.91 -25.69
CA ASP A 993 -24.75 33.84 -25.15
C ASP A 993 -25.16 34.74 -23.96
N THR A 994 -24.22 35.09 -23.06
CA THR A 994 -23.82 36.52 -22.88
C THR A 994 -22.52 36.74 -22.06
N ARG A 995 -21.41 36.98 -22.78
CA ARG A 995 -20.38 38.06 -22.58
C ARG A 995 -19.74 38.29 -21.18
N VAL A 996 -18.43 38.01 -21.01
CA VAL A 996 -17.23 38.91 -21.24
C VAL A 996 -17.06 39.99 -20.15
N ILE A 997 -15.94 40.06 -19.40
CA ILE A 997 -14.59 40.66 -19.67
C ILE A 997 -13.52 39.90 -18.84
N GLY A 998 -12.22 39.75 -19.18
CA GLY A 998 -11.49 40.10 -20.40
C GLY A 998 -10.03 40.61 -20.20
N GLY A 999 -9.03 39.73 -20.39
CA GLY A 999 -7.64 40.09 -20.77
C GLY A 999 -6.55 40.10 -19.66
N ILE A 1000 -5.24 40.01 -19.95
CA ILE A 1000 -4.50 39.82 -21.23
C ILE A 1000 -3.19 39.03 -20.96
N ALA A 1001 -2.81 38.11 -21.86
CA ALA A 1001 -1.42 37.66 -22.07
C ALA A 1001 -1.18 37.37 -23.57
N THR A 1002 0.03 37.63 -24.08
CA THR A 1002 0.36 37.58 -25.53
C THR A 1002 1.03 36.27 -25.98
N ILE A 1003 1.01 36.02 -27.30
CA ILE A 1003 1.25 34.70 -27.94
C ILE A 1003 2.57 34.66 -28.74
N ALA A 1004 3.06 33.44 -28.99
CA ALA A 1004 4.06 32.97 -29.99
C ALA A 1004 5.50 32.75 -29.48
N ASN A 1005 6.26 31.72 -29.89
CA ASN A 1005 6.03 30.48 -30.70
C ASN A 1005 7.26 29.53 -30.50
N SER A 1006 7.29 28.23 -30.84
CA SER A 1006 6.27 27.23 -31.26
C SER A 1006 6.86 25.80 -31.25
N GLU A 1007 5.99 24.79 -31.09
CA GLU A 1007 6.07 23.39 -31.57
C GLU A 1007 7.35 22.52 -31.44
N SER A 1008 7.23 21.44 -30.65
CA SER A 1008 7.78 20.11 -30.97
C SER A 1008 7.06 19.04 -30.15
N THR A 1009 5.99 18.44 -30.67
CA THR A 1009 5.13 17.51 -29.93
C THR A 1009 5.63 16.06 -30.01
N LYS A 1010 5.97 15.49 -28.86
CA LYS A 1010 6.02 14.04 -28.60
C LYS A 1010 5.50 13.76 -27.19
N GLU A 1011 4.20 13.56 -27.08
CA GLU A 1011 3.59 13.17 -25.81
C GLU A 1011 3.82 11.68 -25.54
N ILE A 1012 4.23 11.38 -24.31
CA ILE A 1012 4.22 10.04 -23.71
C ILE A 1012 3.37 10.21 -22.44
N PRO A 1013 2.28 9.43 -22.25
CA PRO A 1013 1.36 9.68 -21.15
C PRO A 1013 1.98 9.32 -19.80
N ASN A 1014 1.93 10.26 -18.85
CA ASN A 1014 2.29 10.01 -17.46
C ASN A 1014 1.22 9.16 -16.76
N CYS A 1015 1.65 8.16 -16.01
CA CYS A 1015 0.94 7.65 -14.83
C CYS A 1015 1.90 7.71 -13.65
N THR A 1016 1.84 8.79 -12.88
CA THR A 1016 2.66 8.98 -11.68
C THR A 1016 2.14 8.13 -10.53
N SER A 1017 3.01 7.28 -9.97
CA SER A 1017 2.78 6.74 -8.62
C SER A 1017 2.78 7.89 -7.60
N VAL A 1018 1.95 7.73 -6.58
CA VAL A 1018 2.27 8.18 -5.22
C VAL A 1018 2.91 6.99 -4.50
#